data_AF-A0A9D4B606-F1
#
_entry.id   AF-A0A9D4B606-F1
#
_cell.length_a   1.000
_cell.length_b   1.000
_cell.length_c   1.000
_cell.angle_alpha   90.00
_cell.angle_beta   90.00
_cell.angle_gamma   90.00
#
_symmetry.space_group_name_H-M   'P 1'
#
loop_
_entity.id
_entity.type
_entity.pdbx_description
1 polymer ?
#
loop_
_entity_poly.entity_id
_entity_poly.type
_entity_poly.pdbx_seq_one_letter_code
_entity_poly.pdbx_strand_id
1 'polypeptide(L)'
;MLLCFPGLRCVCADSRNVTGQAAECNACSSRQPASLWEATFLDSSFLACNNSCNLTACELLTNAVVLNAFSLETRAYDLYAKAKSQNLPKLFYSNTGLPPLSFGKNSKINFKLVKYDARGNFLGWEDVTGGTLQLCADRQSVLDAAYSFGTSYEQSCTVQVSNLLRRVPEPIFYEMFLQFSNGKGNWLWPVPVANPQLQLNSPASLRSERLRRFFLVDGLSGRQGNLSNQPASVMLAAGLLLSVDLPTSSPGDQSAFLLTVKYAKQDSTATTQVSFAVSYTHRPGTSPRDTDIALAILGSLAALYALLKTSSWVRRSRLQNISFIILVKFFAFFAGALANTFFMVALGTGIYWLIVFKGQQSAAVEVMVPPAGSQIETNFIIYLSCAFVLKAVDLLHLLITQVTISIFLIDWEKPKEKAAFKAPAGGQRAISSVSIWRTFLIANEWNEIQTHRKLNPSLQLFAVLLLLEVVGLKNITSRDLNLDLHPGADAYLAAWSPILRFGLAASLWLALGIAQVAFFTGIYERFVEDKIHQFIDLCSMSNVSVFILMHGCYGFYVHGRSVHGHADVGMDAMHACLRKEEENLCPLRGLEANSDIQTFEVLLTDRARQLYDKITQPLMEGPRGERVRVDLHEQRLRSYYTLNRFLSSFLEHAYRDMDYVVKDKFFLERVMDMEFQEPVDMSILYTDASALFSRTLFYNNELALLVFDTLLFSVVDLGTQDFLLAAIITFVVQKLVKMLQQALGRRNLAAKTLVEKQFLI
;
A
#
# COMPACT_ATOMS: atom_id res chain seq x y z
N MET A 1 2.74 -32.61 39.61
CA MET A 1 2.33 -32.28 40.99
C MET A 1 3.19 -33.12 41.92
N LEU A 2 4.09 -32.45 42.65
CA LEU A 2 4.93 -33.05 43.69
C LEU A 2 4.05 -33.41 44.89
N LEU A 3 4.11 -34.66 45.33
CA LEU A 3 3.85 -35.05 46.71
C LEU A 3 5.02 -35.93 47.15
N CYS A 4 6.06 -35.27 47.69
CA CYS A 4 7.07 -35.95 48.49
C CYS A 4 6.49 -36.19 49.88
N PHE A 5 6.34 -37.46 50.27
CA PHE A 5 6.37 -37.82 51.68
C PHE A 5 7.82 -38.09 52.10
N PRO A 6 8.29 -37.60 53.26
CA PRO A 6 9.60 -37.97 53.78
C PRO A 6 9.50 -39.36 54.42
N GLY A 7 10.35 -40.31 54.01
CA GLY A 7 10.61 -41.52 54.81
C GLY A 7 10.23 -42.88 54.24
N LEU A 8 10.00 -43.05 52.93
CA LEU A 8 9.89 -44.39 52.32
C LEU A 8 11.16 -44.71 51.52
N ARG A 9 12.05 -45.51 52.13
CA ARG A 9 13.07 -46.26 51.41
C ARG A 9 12.37 -47.22 50.44
N CYS A 10 12.45 -46.97 49.14
CA CYS A 10 12.18 -48.01 48.16
C CYS A 10 13.28 -49.07 48.31
N VAL A 11 12.93 -50.24 48.86
CA VAL A 11 13.81 -51.40 48.93
C VAL A 11 13.88 -52.02 47.54
N CYS A 12 15.02 -51.89 46.86
CA CYS A 12 15.34 -52.74 45.71
C CYS A 12 15.86 -54.08 46.22
N ALA A 13 15.37 -55.19 45.66
CA ALA A 13 15.89 -56.52 45.96
C ALA A 13 17.36 -56.64 45.52
N ASP A 14 18.15 -57.31 46.35
CA ASP A 14 19.61 -57.41 46.31
C ASP A 14 20.21 -57.65 44.91
N SER A 15 21.21 -56.83 44.59
CA SER A 15 22.18 -57.08 43.53
C SER A 15 23.09 -58.25 43.92
N ARG A 16 22.88 -59.43 43.33
CA ARG A 16 23.92 -60.46 43.26
C ARG A 16 24.34 -60.68 41.81
N ASN A 17 25.63 -60.40 41.59
CA ASN A 17 26.48 -60.80 40.48
C ASN A 17 26.10 -60.32 39.08
N VAL A 18 26.72 -59.23 38.63
CA VAL A 18 27.14 -59.09 37.24
C VAL A 18 28.61 -58.66 37.22
N THR A 19 29.50 -59.64 37.26
CA THR A 19 30.89 -59.49 36.85
C THR A 19 30.96 -59.44 35.33
N GLY A 20 31.48 -58.34 34.79
CA GLY A 20 32.26 -58.26 33.55
C GLY A 20 31.74 -59.01 32.31
N GLN A 21 30.78 -58.42 31.61
CA GLN A 21 30.69 -58.34 30.14
C GLN A 21 29.44 -57.50 29.81
N ALA A 22 29.58 -56.51 28.94
CA ALA A 22 28.42 -55.79 28.41
C ALA A 22 27.55 -56.81 27.68
N ALA A 23 26.42 -57.19 28.28
CA ALA A 23 25.50 -58.12 27.65
C ALA A 23 24.87 -57.42 26.44
N GLU A 24 25.44 -57.64 25.25
CA GLU A 24 24.83 -57.24 23.98
C GLU A 24 23.47 -57.92 23.85
N CYS A 25 22.40 -57.13 23.76
CA CYS A 25 21.11 -57.70 23.40
C CYS A 25 20.98 -57.79 21.88
N ASN A 26 21.75 -58.70 21.26
CA ASN A 26 21.71 -58.93 19.81
C ASN A 26 20.32 -59.44 19.32
N ALA A 27 19.47 -59.92 20.23
CA ALA A 27 18.08 -60.29 19.96
C ALA A 27 17.08 -59.12 20.08
N CYS A 28 17.49 -57.94 20.58
CA CYS A 28 16.58 -56.83 20.87
C CYS A 28 16.34 -55.89 19.67
N SER A 29 17.27 -55.76 18.72
CA SER A 29 17.07 -55.04 17.45
C SER A 29 18.06 -55.57 16.40
N SER A 30 17.61 -55.67 15.14
CA SER A 30 18.45 -56.07 14.00
C SER A 30 19.28 -54.93 13.42
N ARG A 31 19.08 -53.69 13.90
CA ARG A 31 19.77 -52.49 13.42
C ARG A 31 21.10 -52.29 14.15
N GLN A 32 22.09 -51.76 13.43
CA GLN A 32 23.39 -51.37 14.00
C GLN A 32 23.28 -50.02 14.73
N PRO A 33 24.12 -49.78 15.76
CA PRO A 33 24.18 -48.48 16.44
C PRO A 33 24.63 -47.38 15.47
N ALA A 34 23.99 -46.21 15.55
CA ALA A 34 24.23 -45.09 14.64
C ALA A 34 25.53 -44.32 14.95
N SER A 35 26.04 -44.45 16.18
CA SER A 35 27.25 -43.75 16.63
C SER A 35 28.09 -44.61 17.59
N LEU A 36 29.35 -44.22 17.80
CA LEU A 36 30.22 -44.84 18.80
C LEU A 36 29.61 -44.73 20.21
N TRP A 37 28.95 -43.61 20.51
CA TRP A 37 28.24 -43.38 21.77
C TRP A 37 27.14 -44.43 22.00
N GLU A 38 26.30 -44.66 20.98
CA GLU A 38 25.26 -45.69 21.05
C GLU A 38 25.84 -47.09 21.22
N ALA A 39 26.91 -47.44 20.48
CA ALA A 39 27.55 -48.74 20.60
C ALA A 39 28.06 -49.02 22.02
N THR A 40 28.49 -47.98 22.75
CA THR A 40 29.04 -48.12 24.10
C THR A 40 28.00 -48.15 25.23
N PHE A 41 26.92 -47.37 25.13
CA PHE A 41 26.02 -47.13 26.27
C PHE A 41 24.56 -47.56 26.05
N LEU A 42 24.14 -47.81 24.81
CA LEU A 42 22.72 -48.02 24.51
C LEU A 42 22.19 -49.34 25.09
N ASP A 43 22.86 -50.47 24.84
CA ASP A 43 22.40 -51.78 25.28
C ASP A 43 22.40 -51.94 26.81
N SER A 44 23.43 -51.39 27.48
CA SER A 44 23.53 -51.38 28.94
C SER A 44 22.45 -50.48 29.57
N SER A 45 22.15 -49.33 28.97
CA SER A 45 21.06 -48.45 29.43
C SER A 45 19.69 -49.10 29.29
N PHE A 46 19.43 -49.85 28.22
CA PHE A 46 18.18 -50.57 28.01
C PHE A 46 17.96 -51.65 29.07
N LEU A 47 18.96 -52.52 29.30
CA LEU A 47 18.89 -53.57 30.32
C LEU A 47 18.71 -52.96 31.72
N ALA A 48 19.43 -51.88 32.02
CA ALA A 48 19.30 -51.16 33.28
C ALA A 48 17.90 -50.56 33.43
N CYS A 49 17.35 -49.89 32.42
CA CYS A 49 16.00 -49.31 32.47
C CYS A 49 14.89 -50.38 32.62
N ASN A 50 15.08 -51.55 32.00
CA ASN A 50 14.07 -52.62 31.97
C ASN A 50 14.07 -53.50 33.23
N ASN A 51 15.25 -53.78 33.80
CA ASN A 51 15.40 -54.68 34.96
C ASN A 51 15.52 -53.93 36.29
N SER A 52 16.01 -52.68 36.28
CA SER A 52 16.15 -51.84 37.48
C SER A 52 15.34 -50.56 37.32
N CYS A 53 14.70 -50.07 38.39
CA CYS A 53 14.00 -48.77 38.38
C CYS A 53 14.96 -47.57 38.28
N ASN A 54 16.04 -47.68 37.51
CA ASN A 54 17.04 -46.63 37.37
C ASN A 54 16.56 -45.56 36.39
N LEU A 55 16.07 -44.45 36.96
CA LEU A 55 15.59 -43.28 36.21
C LEU A 55 16.64 -42.77 35.21
N THR A 56 17.90 -42.65 35.61
CA THR A 56 18.97 -42.11 34.74
C THR A 56 19.21 -42.97 33.51
N ALA A 57 19.10 -44.29 33.62
CA ALA A 57 19.24 -45.20 32.49
C ALA A 57 18.07 -45.08 31.49
N CYS A 58 16.85 -44.87 31.99
CA CYS A 58 15.68 -44.63 31.13
C CYS A 58 15.74 -43.24 30.45
N GLU A 59 16.32 -42.24 31.15
CA GLU A 59 16.58 -40.91 30.61
C GLU A 59 17.63 -40.94 29.49
N LEU A 60 18.73 -41.68 29.68
CA LEU A 60 19.76 -41.91 28.66
C LEU A 60 19.16 -42.57 27.41
N LEU A 61 18.37 -43.64 27.60
CA LEU A 61 17.72 -44.35 26.50
C LEU A 61 16.85 -43.41 25.67
N THR A 62 16.10 -42.51 26.32
CA THR A 62 15.26 -41.51 25.64
C THR A 62 16.10 -40.46 24.91
N ASN A 63 17.19 -39.98 25.54
CA ASN A 63 18.10 -38.99 24.94
C ASN A 63 18.80 -39.56 23.69
N ALA A 64 19.17 -40.85 23.70
CA ALA A 64 19.75 -41.53 22.54
C ALA A 64 18.79 -41.60 21.35
N VAL A 65 17.47 -41.72 21.59
CA VAL A 65 16.48 -41.63 20.51
C VAL A 65 16.45 -40.22 19.92
N VAL A 66 16.46 -39.19 20.77
CA VAL A 66 16.35 -37.79 20.35
C VAL A 66 17.58 -37.34 19.54
N LEU A 67 18.78 -37.86 19.83
CA LEU A 67 20.01 -37.57 19.06
C LEU A 67 19.89 -37.92 17.56
N ASN A 68 19.07 -38.91 17.23
CA ASN A 68 18.81 -39.30 15.85
C ASN A 68 17.74 -38.39 15.22
N ALA A 69 18.14 -37.16 14.89
CA ALA A 69 17.22 -36.11 14.44
C ALA A 69 16.53 -36.36 13.07
N PHE A 70 17.01 -37.27 12.22
CA PHE A 70 16.50 -37.43 10.85
C PHE A 70 15.60 -38.66 10.64
N SER A 71 15.67 -39.66 11.52
CA SER A 71 14.89 -40.89 11.39
C SER A 71 14.63 -41.53 12.75
N LEU A 72 13.41 -42.05 12.93
CA LEU A 72 13.06 -42.92 14.06
C LEU A 72 13.36 -44.40 13.77
N GLU A 73 13.86 -44.73 12.59
CA GLU A 73 14.27 -46.09 12.22
C GLU A 73 15.65 -46.45 12.75
N THR A 74 15.83 -46.34 14.07
CA THR A 74 17.13 -46.52 14.73
C THR A 74 17.06 -47.62 15.79
N ARG A 75 18.21 -48.22 16.07
CA ARG A 75 18.35 -49.21 17.16
C ARG A 75 17.85 -48.62 18.49
N ALA A 76 18.13 -47.34 18.74
CA ALA A 76 17.69 -46.64 19.95
C ALA A 76 16.17 -46.60 20.09
N TYR A 77 15.43 -46.30 19.02
CA TYR A 77 13.96 -46.28 19.06
C TYR A 77 13.36 -47.69 19.24
N ASP A 78 13.91 -48.70 18.58
CA ASP A 78 13.47 -50.09 18.74
C ASP A 78 13.59 -50.55 20.21
N LEU A 79 14.68 -50.16 20.88
CA LEU A 79 14.91 -50.47 22.29
C LEU A 79 13.98 -49.67 23.22
N TYR A 80 13.79 -48.38 22.94
CA TYR A 80 12.83 -47.53 23.66
C TYR A 80 11.40 -48.11 23.59
N ALA A 81 10.96 -48.54 22.41
CA ALA A 81 9.62 -49.10 22.21
C ALA A 81 9.41 -50.45 22.92
N LYS A 82 10.49 -51.22 23.14
CA LYS A 82 10.45 -52.51 23.84
C LYS A 82 10.62 -52.41 25.36
N ALA A 83 11.07 -51.26 25.87
CA ALA A 83 11.25 -51.04 27.30
C ALA A 83 9.90 -51.02 28.04
N LYS A 84 9.76 -51.79 29.12
CA LYS A 84 8.50 -51.92 29.89
C LYS A 84 8.50 -51.13 31.20
N SER A 85 9.45 -50.22 31.40
CA SER A 85 9.62 -49.47 32.66
C SER A 85 8.54 -48.41 32.87
N GLN A 86 8.02 -48.29 34.09
CA GLN A 86 7.08 -47.22 34.47
C GLN A 86 7.76 -45.84 34.52
N ASN A 87 9.09 -45.82 34.64
CA ASN A 87 9.92 -44.64 34.76
C ASN A 87 10.42 -44.11 33.40
N LEU A 88 9.91 -44.67 32.29
CA LEU A 88 10.31 -44.26 30.94
C LEU A 88 9.76 -42.84 30.63
N PRO A 89 10.61 -41.86 30.33
CA PRO A 89 10.17 -40.54 29.94
C PRO A 89 9.33 -40.59 28.66
N LYS A 90 8.23 -39.83 28.61
CA LYS A 90 7.41 -39.75 27.40
C LYS A 90 8.20 -39.05 26.29
N LEU A 91 8.54 -39.77 25.23
CA LEU A 91 9.17 -39.21 24.02
C LEU A 91 8.23 -38.25 23.28
N PHE A 92 6.99 -38.69 23.08
CA PHE A 92 5.97 -37.93 22.35
C PHE A 92 5.13 -37.06 23.28
N TYR A 93 4.77 -35.89 22.77
CA TYR A 93 3.82 -34.98 23.39
C TYR A 93 2.41 -35.55 23.30
N SER A 94 1.68 -35.49 24.41
CA SER A 94 0.27 -35.87 24.49
C SER A 94 -0.54 -34.64 24.89
N ASN A 95 -1.52 -34.26 24.06
CA ASN A 95 -2.36 -33.11 24.34
C ASN A 95 -3.33 -33.46 25.48
N THR A 96 -3.10 -32.88 26.65
CA THR A 96 -3.93 -33.12 27.85
C THR A 96 -4.98 -32.03 28.06
N GLY A 97 -5.17 -31.13 27.09
CA GLY A 97 -6.14 -30.02 27.15
C GLY A 97 -5.62 -28.85 27.99
N LEU A 98 -5.02 -27.85 27.33
CA LEU A 98 -4.56 -26.62 27.98
C LEU A 98 -5.78 -25.79 28.43
N PRO A 99 -5.83 -25.28 29.68
CA PRO A 99 -6.87 -24.35 30.09
C PRO A 99 -6.77 -23.04 29.30
N PRO A 100 -7.86 -22.27 29.18
CA PRO A 100 -7.82 -21.04 28.41
C PRO A 100 -6.81 -20.06 29.01
N LEU A 101 -5.87 -19.59 28.19
CA LEU A 101 -4.87 -18.59 28.58
C LEU A 101 -5.33 -17.22 28.10
N SER A 102 -5.07 -16.17 28.86
CA SER A 102 -5.23 -14.79 28.38
C SER A 102 -3.93 -14.05 28.62
N PHE A 103 -3.39 -13.46 27.55
CA PHE A 103 -2.19 -12.64 27.61
C PHE A 103 -2.58 -11.19 27.38
N GLY A 104 -2.19 -10.33 28.33
CA GLY A 104 -2.39 -8.90 28.23
C GLY A 104 -1.33 -8.23 27.34
N LYS A 105 -1.59 -6.96 26.99
CA LYS A 105 -0.63 -6.12 26.26
C LYS A 105 0.66 -5.98 27.08
N ASN A 106 1.81 -6.16 26.44
CA ASN A 106 3.15 -6.10 27.05
C ASN A 106 3.41 -7.17 28.14
N SER A 107 2.65 -8.26 28.15
CA SER A 107 2.95 -9.39 29.03
C SER A 107 4.16 -10.17 28.52
N LYS A 108 4.95 -10.73 29.44
CA LYS A 108 6.04 -11.66 29.11
C LYS A 108 5.54 -13.09 29.18
N ILE A 109 5.94 -13.91 28.22
CA ILE A 109 5.66 -15.33 28.20
C ILE A 109 6.74 -16.04 29.01
N ASN A 110 6.35 -16.58 30.17
CA ASN A 110 7.29 -17.24 31.07
C ASN A 110 7.50 -18.69 30.65
N PHE A 111 8.57 -18.94 29.91
CA PHE A 111 9.03 -20.30 29.62
C PHE A 111 10.12 -20.74 30.59
N LYS A 112 10.11 -22.02 30.95
CA LYS A 112 11.14 -22.70 31.72
C LYS A 112 11.67 -23.90 30.97
N LEU A 113 12.98 -24.10 30.99
CA LEU A 113 13.65 -25.24 30.41
C LEU A 113 14.12 -26.19 31.51
N VAL A 114 13.97 -27.47 31.25
CA VAL A 114 14.65 -28.53 32.00
C VAL A 114 15.83 -29.02 31.19
N LYS A 115 17.00 -29.11 31.82
CA LYS A 115 18.22 -29.60 31.19
C LYS A 115 18.58 -31.01 31.64
N TYR A 116 18.92 -31.86 30.68
CA TYR A 116 19.49 -33.19 30.91
C TYR A 116 20.82 -33.33 30.16
N ASP A 117 21.76 -34.05 30.75
CA ASP A 117 22.99 -34.44 30.05
C ASP A 117 22.78 -35.65 29.14
N ALA A 118 23.78 -35.99 28.33
CA ALA A 118 23.75 -37.16 27.45
C ALA A 118 23.62 -38.49 28.18
N ARG A 119 23.95 -38.53 29.48
CA ARG A 119 23.93 -39.72 30.33
C ARG A 119 22.61 -39.89 31.10
N GLY A 120 21.68 -38.94 30.96
CA GLY A 120 20.38 -38.95 31.63
C GLY A 120 20.35 -38.31 33.02
N ASN A 121 21.40 -37.59 33.44
CA ASN A 121 21.39 -36.82 34.68
C ASN A 121 20.64 -35.50 34.51
N PHE A 122 19.85 -35.15 35.52
CA PHE A 122 19.14 -33.88 35.59
C PHE A 122 20.10 -32.76 36.02
N LEU A 123 20.24 -31.73 35.17
CA LEU A 123 21.17 -30.61 35.41
C LEU A 123 20.50 -29.43 36.12
N GLY A 124 19.18 -29.26 35.97
CA GLY A 124 18.43 -28.18 36.62
C GLY A 124 17.33 -27.55 35.77
N TRP A 125 16.59 -26.63 36.39
CA TRP A 125 15.66 -25.73 35.71
C TRP A 125 16.36 -24.41 35.38
N GLU A 126 16.08 -23.87 34.20
CA GLU A 126 16.59 -22.56 33.78
C GLU A 126 15.48 -21.75 33.10
N ASP A 127 15.49 -20.44 33.30
CA ASP A 127 14.61 -19.54 32.57
C ASP A 127 15.14 -19.32 31.15
N VAL A 128 14.23 -19.10 30.19
CA VAL A 128 14.62 -18.90 28.78
C VAL A 128 15.16 -17.49 28.53
N THR A 129 14.85 -16.55 29.41
CA THR A 129 15.39 -15.18 29.39
C THR A 129 16.91 -15.19 29.50
N GLY A 130 17.58 -14.26 28.82
CA GLY A 130 19.04 -14.17 28.82
C GLY A 130 19.74 -14.95 27.69
N GLY A 131 19.01 -15.44 26.69
CA GLY A 131 19.60 -15.98 25.47
C GLY A 131 19.84 -17.49 25.44
N THR A 132 19.15 -18.26 26.28
CA THR A 132 19.40 -19.70 26.43
C THR A 132 19.18 -20.50 25.14
N LEU A 133 18.17 -20.12 24.34
CA LEU A 133 17.83 -20.80 23.07
C LEU A 133 18.48 -20.15 21.86
N GLN A 134 18.84 -18.87 21.96
CA GLN A 134 19.46 -18.09 20.91
C GLN A 134 20.96 -18.42 20.83
N LEU A 135 21.36 -19.09 19.75
CA LEU A 135 22.79 -19.35 19.49
C LEU A 135 23.57 -18.07 19.12
N CYS A 136 22.85 -17.01 18.73
CA CYS A 136 23.40 -15.71 18.44
C CYS A 136 23.58 -14.90 19.72
N ALA A 137 24.79 -14.38 19.94
CA ALA A 137 25.05 -13.48 21.06
C ALA A 137 24.55 -12.07 20.75
N ASP A 138 23.80 -11.49 21.68
CA ASP A 138 23.32 -10.10 21.62
C ASP A 138 23.10 -9.56 23.05
N ARG A 139 22.61 -8.32 23.18
CA ARG A 139 22.23 -7.72 24.47
C ARG A 139 21.02 -8.47 25.06
N GLN A 140 20.99 -8.58 26.38
CA GLN A 140 19.90 -9.27 27.09
C GLN A 140 18.52 -8.67 26.79
N SER A 141 18.40 -7.35 26.69
CA SER A 141 17.14 -6.67 26.34
C SER A 141 16.58 -7.10 24.98
N VAL A 142 17.46 -7.31 24.00
CA VAL A 142 17.10 -7.74 22.65
C VAL A 142 16.70 -9.21 22.66
N LEU A 143 17.48 -10.06 23.32
CA LEU A 143 17.20 -11.50 23.42
C LEU A 143 15.88 -11.76 24.17
N ASP A 144 15.60 -10.99 25.22
CA ASP A 144 14.37 -11.11 26.01
C ASP A 144 13.12 -10.61 25.26
N ALA A 145 13.29 -9.78 24.22
CA ALA A 145 12.17 -9.30 23.40
C ALA A 145 11.45 -10.45 22.67
N ALA A 146 12.14 -11.56 22.41
CA ALA A 146 11.55 -12.80 21.87
C ALA A 146 10.39 -13.34 22.72
N TYR A 147 10.43 -13.10 24.03
CA TYR A 147 9.42 -13.59 24.98
C TYR A 147 8.39 -12.51 25.34
N SER A 148 8.43 -11.34 24.69
CA SER A 148 7.38 -10.34 24.79
C SER A 148 6.18 -10.75 23.95
N PHE A 149 5.02 -10.91 24.59
CA PHE A 149 3.81 -11.35 23.93
C PHE A 149 3.37 -10.33 22.86
N GLY A 150 3.08 -10.83 21.65
CA GLY A 150 2.69 -10.05 20.48
C GLY A 150 3.81 -9.33 19.73
N THR A 151 5.07 -9.62 20.05
CA THR A 151 6.24 -9.09 19.33
C THR A 151 6.80 -10.15 18.38
N SER A 152 6.72 -9.92 17.07
CA SER A 152 7.39 -10.79 16.10
C SER A 152 8.90 -10.63 16.22
N TYR A 153 9.60 -11.70 16.58
CA TYR A 153 11.05 -11.70 16.77
C TYR A 153 11.74 -12.51 15.68
N GLU A 154 12.84 -12.00 15.16
CA GLU A 154 13.70 -12.70 14.25
C GLU A 154 15.14 -12.27 14.48
N GLN A 155 16.02 -13.26 14.57
CA GLN A 155 17.45 -13.07 14.70
C GLN A 155 18.17 -14.14 13.86
N SER A 156 19.15 -13.71 13.07
CA SER A 156 20.03 -14.60 12.34
C SER A 156 21.48 -14.14 12.41
N CYS A 157 22.41 -15.08 12.52
CA CYS A 157 23.84 -14.79 12.58
C CYS A 157 24.66 -15.94 11.99
N THR A 158 25.91 -15.66 11.67
CA THR A 158 26.88 -16.67 11.24
C THR A 158 27.77 -17.07 12.40
N VAL A 159 27.85 -18.37 12.67
CA VAL A 159 28.61 -18.92 13.80
C VAL A 159 29.58 -19.98 13.31
N GLN A 160 30.79 -19.98 13.89
CA GLN A 160 31.77 -21.05 13.69
C GLN A 160 31.43 -22.24 14.60
N VAL A 161 31.29 -23.43 14.00
CA VAL A 161 30.94 -24.66 14.72
C VAL A 161 31.97 -25.00 15.81
N SER A 162 33.26 -24.72 15.55
CA SER A 162 34.34 -24.90 16.52
C SER A 162 34.15 -24.09 17.82
N ASN A 163 33.60 -22.88 17.73
CA ASN A 163 33.32 -22.05 18.90
C ASN A 163 32.11 -22.57 19.68
N LEU A 164 31.11 -23.15 19.01
CA LEU A 164 29.98 -23.81 19.66
C LEU A 164 30.42 -25.05 20.44
N LEU A 165 31.29 -25.89 19.84
CA LEU A 165 31.83 -27.08 20.50
C LEU A 165 32.70 -26.75 21.72
N ARG A 166 33.40 -25.60 21.74
CA ARG A 166 34.13 -25.14 22.93
C ARG A 166 33.20 -24.75 24.09
N ARG A 167 32.02 -24.20 23.78
CA ARG A 167 31.01 -23.80 24.77
C ARG A 167 30.20 -24.99 25.26
N VAL A 168 29.83 -25.90 24.34
CA VAL A 168 28.98 -27.06 24.60
C VAL A 168 29.66 -28.30 24.00
N PRO A 169 30.60 -28.93 24.73
CA PRO A 169 31.36 -30.08 24.23
C PRO A 169 30.52 -31.37 24.18
N GLU A 170 29.54 -31.51 25.07
CA GLU A 170 28.58 -32.61 25.11
C GLU A 170 27.15 -32.04 24.92
N PRO A 171 26.25 -32.75 24.22
CA PRO A 171 24.89 -32.29 23.98
C PRO A 171 24.10 -32.18 25.28
N ILE A 172 23.36 -31.08 25.38
CA ILE A 172 22.38 -30.83 26.43
C ILE A 172 20.99 -30.99 25.82
N PHE A 173 20.14 -31.76 26.49
CA PHE A 173 18.76 -31.98 26.09
C PHE A 173 17.85 -31.06 26.89
N TYR A 174 16.92 -30.43 26.17
CA TYR A 174 15.99 -29.45 26.69
C TYR A 174 14.56 -29.98 26.61
N GLU A 175 13.82 -29.88 27.71
CA GLU A 175 12.35 -29.90 27.70
C GLU A 175 11.83 -28.51 28.04
N MET A 176 10.92 -27.97 27.22
CA MET A 176 10.36 -26.63 27.38
C MET A 176 8.97 -26.70 28.02
N PHE A 177 8.75 -25.87 29.04
CA PHE A 177 7.49 -25.74 29.75
C PHE A 177 7.04 -24.29 29.81
N LEU A 178 5.75 -24.05 29.59
CA LEU A 178 5.09 -22.78 29.88
C LEU A 178 4.70 -22.74 31.36
N GLN A 179 5.14 -21.70 32.07
CA GLN A 179 4.70 -21.41 33.43
C GLN A 179 3.55 -20.41 33.40
N PHE A 180 2.39 -20.79 33.96
CA PHE A 180 1.25 -19.90 34.11
C PHE A 180 0.61 -20.02 35.48
N SER A 181 0.16 -18.90 36.04
CA SER A 181 -0.55 -18.84 37.31
C SER A 181 -2.05 -18.72 37.04
N ASN A 182 -2.85 -19.62 37.62
CA ASN A 182 -4.31 -19.48 37.66
C ASN A 182 -4.74 -19.34 39.13
N GLY A 183 -6.00 -18.97 39.40
CA GLY A 183 -6.55 -18.81 40.77
C GLY A 183 -6.44 -20.07 41.66
N LYS A 184 -6.03 -21.22 41.11
CA LYS A 184 -5.78 -22.49 41.80
C LYS A 184 -4.30 -22.79 42.08
N GLY A 185 -3.37 -21.96 41.62
CA GLY A 185 -1.92 -22.14 41.79
C GLY A 185 -1.10 -21.97 40.52
N ASN A 186 0.22 -22.21 40.62
CA ASN A 186 1.17 -22.16 39.52
C ASN A 186 1.26 -23.50 38.79
N TRP A 187 1.05 -23.49 37.49
CA TRP A 187 1.06 -24.67 36.62
C TRP A 187 2.21 -24.61 35.62
N LEU A 188 2.69 -25.78 35.23
CA LEU A 188 3.70 -25.97 34.18
C LEU A 188 3.09 -26.83 33.08
N TRP A 189 3.18 -26.37 31.84
CA TRP A 189 2.65 -27.08 30.67
C TRP A 189 3.75 -27.37 29.65
N PRO A 190 3.95 -28.63 29.22
CA PRO A 190 4.97 -28.94 28.23
C PRO A 190 4.65 -28.29 26.87
N VAL A 191 5.65 -27.73 26.23
CA VAL A 191 5.54 -27.17 24.88
C VAL A 191 5.95 -28.25 23.87
N PRO A 192 5.09 -28.58 22.89
CA PRO A 192 5.44 -29.56 21.87
C PRO A 192 6.57 -29.08 20.97
N VAL A 193 7.40 -30.02 20.54
CA VAL A 193 8.49 -29.80 19.60
C VAL A 193 8.20 -30.51 18.29
N ALA A 194 8.24 -29.80 17.18
CA ALA A 194 8.18 -30.36 15.84
C ALA A 194 9.58 -30.39 15.20
N ASN A 195 9.89 -31.51 14.56
CA ASN A 195 11.06 -31.65 13.71
C ASN A 195 10.60 -31.97 12.29
N PRO A 196 10.66 -31.02 11.34
CA PRO A 196 10.13 -31.19 10.00
C PRO A 196 10.98 -32.14 9.13
N GLN A 197 12.20 -32.47 9.55
CA GLN A 197 13.12 -33.33 8.80
C GLN A 197 13.06 -34.80 9.24
N LEU A 198 12.25 -35.11 10.26
CA LEU A 198 12.09 -36.46 10.77
C LEU A 198 11.27 -37.30 9.77
N GLN A 199 11.91 -38.29 9.14
CA GLN A 199 11.22 -39.16 8.19
C GLN A 199 10.40 -40.21 8.94
N LEU A 200 9.07 -40.19 8.77
CA LEU A 200 8.16 -41.24 9.23
C LEU A 200 7.54 -41.95 8.02
N ASN A 201 7.31 -43.26 8.15
CA ASN A 201 6.76 -44.14 7.10
C ASN A 201 5.35 -43.79 6.62
N SER A 202 4.72 -42.73 7.15
CA SER A 202 3.44 -42.22 6.66
C SER A 202 3.39 -40.69 6.77
N PRO A 203 3.02 -39.97 5.68
CA PRO A 203 2.95 -38.50 5.70
C PRO A 203 1.86 -37.95 6.64
N ALA A 204 0.90 -38.77 7.05
CA ALA A 204 -0.14 -38.43 8.03
C ALA A 204 0.36 -38.44 9.49
N SER A 205 1.36 -39.26 9.85
CA SER A 205 1.92 -39.33 11.21
C SER A 205 2.95 -38.23 11.50
N LEU A 206 3.63 -37.72 10.46
CA LEU A 206 4.55 -36.56 10.55
C LEU A 206 3.90 -35.29 11.14
N ARG A 207 2.58 -35.11 10.99
CA ARG A 207 1.86 -33.95 11.54
C ARG A 207 1.36 -34.15 12.97
N SER A 208 1.26 -35.40 13.43
CA SER A 208 0.71 -35.75 14.76
C SER A 208 1.77 -36.05 15.80
N GLU A 209 2.96 -36.54 15.42
CA GLU A 209 4.01 -36.96 16.36
C GLU A 209 4.94 -35.80 16.72
N ARG A 210 4.55 -35.03 17.74
CA ARG A 210 5.36 -33.97 18.34
C ARG A 210 6.25 -34.57 19.44
N LEU A 211 7.52 -34.18 19.48
CA LEU A 211 8.46 -34.59 20.53
C LEU A 211 8.32 -33.69 21.77
N ARG A 212 8.82 -34.16 22.92
CA ARG A 212 8.95 -33.35 24.14
C ARG A 212 10.34 -32.75 24.34
N ARG A 213 11.36 -33.37 23.76
CA ARG A 213 12.78 -33.02 23.92
C ARG A 213 13.40 -32.55 22.62
N PHE A 214 14.38 -31.69 22.75
CA PHE A 214 15.26 -31.25 21.67
C PHE A 214 16.65 -30.94 22.20
N PHE A 215 17.61 -30.78 21.30
CA PHE A 215 18.95 -30.31 21.63
C PHE A 215 19.34 -29.20 20.66
N LEU A 216 20.35 -28.41 21.02
CA LEU A 216 20.82 -27.31 20.16
C LEU A 216 22.08 -27.69 19.38
N VAL A 217 23.01 -28.40 20.03
CA VAL A 217 24.30 -28.80 19.44
C VAL A 217 24.63 -30.21 19.92
N ASP A 218 24.98 -31.08 18.97
CA ASP A 218 25.47 -32.43 19.24
C ASP A 218 26.83 -32.65 18.55
N GLY A 219 27.85 -32.76 19.40
CA GLY A 219 29.21 -33.14 19.03
C GLY A 219 29.63 -34.53 19.52
N LEU A 220 28.72 -35.35 20.07
CA LEU A 220 29.01 -36.72 20.50
C LEU A 220 28.78 -37.73 19.37
N SER A 221 27.67 -37.63 18.64
CA SER A 221 27.31 -38.64 17.63
C SER A 221 28.30 -38.71 16.47
N GLY A 222 29.04 -37.63 16.20
CA GLY A 222 30.04 -37.57 15.14
C GLY A 222 31.46 -37.98 15.53
N ARG A 223 31.71 -38.43 16.77
CA ARG A 223 33.06 -38.86 17.20
C ARG A 223 33.34 -40.28 16.74
N GLN A 224 34.51 -40.49 16.14
CA GLN A 224 34.94 -41.80 15.62
C GLN A 224 36.21 -42.29 16.34
N GLY A 225 36.33 -43.61 16.51
CA GLY A 225 37.44 -44.28 17.16
C GLY A 225 37.41 -44.19 18.70
N ASN A 226 37.48 -42.98 19.24
CA ASN A 226 37.41 -42.74 20.69
C ASN A 226 36.47 -41.56 21.00
N LEU A 227 35.69 -41.67 22.07
CA LEU A 227 34.78 -40.62 22.55
C LEU A 227 35.51 -39.33 22.98
N SER A 228 36.83 -39.36 23.15
CA SER A 228 37.64 -38.16 23.46
C SER A 228 38.12 -37.40 22.21
N ASN A 229 37.94 -37.96 21.00
CA ASN A 229 38.37 -37.31 19.76
C ASN A 229 37.44 -36.16 19.37
N GLN A 230 37.94 -35.25 18.53
CA GLN A 230 37.09 -34.24 17.91
C GLN A 230 36.04 -34.89 16.97
N PRO A 231 34.80 -34.38 16.94
CA PRO A 231 33.78 -34.92 16.05
C PRO A 231 34.10 -34.61 14.59
N ALA A 232 33.91 -35.60 13.72
CA ALA A 232 34.03 -35.42 12.27
C ALA A 232 32.85 -34.58 11.72
N SER A 233 31.65 -34.79 12.29
CA SER A 233 30.45 -34.03 11.95
C SER A 233 29.69 -33.63 13.20
N VAL A 234 29.10 -32.44 13.19
CA VAL A 234 28.28 -31.89 14.27
C VAL A 234 26.86 -31.73 13.78
N MET A 235 25.89 -32.16 14.57
CA MET A 235 24.49 -31.84 14.33
C MET A 235 24.13 -30.57 15.12
N LEU A 236 23.52 -29.60 14.46
CA LEU A 236 23.16 -28.32 15.07
C LEU A 236 21.75 -27.91 14.70
N ALA A 237 21.05 -27.25 15.63
CA ALA A 237 19.76 -26.62 15.39
C ALA A 237 19.97 -25.34 14.57
N ALA A 238 19.94 -25.48 13.24
CA ALA A 238 20.18 -24.39 12.30
C ALA A 238 19.05 -23.35 12.30
N GLY A 239 17.83 -23.77 12.63
CA GLY A 239 16.69 -22.86 12.74
C GLY A 239 15.76 -23.28 13.86
N LEU A 240 15.47 -22.37 14.78
CA LEU A 240 14.43 -22.50 15.78
C LEU A 240 13.29 -21.52 15.48
N LEU A 241 12.07 -22.02 15.38
CA LEU A 241 10.87 -21.22 15.17
C LEU A 241 9.86 -21.53 16.27
N LEU A 242 9.59 -20.56 17.15
CA LEU A 242 8.51 -20.64 18.12
C LEU A 242 7.24 -20.03 17.50
N SER A 243 6.28 -20.88 17.16
CA SER A 243 4.97 -20.44 16.67
C SER A 243 3.96 -20.36 17.81
N VAL A 244 3.25 -19.25 17.87
CA VAL A 244 2.20 -18.97 18.87
C VAL A 244 0.85 -18.89 18.15
N ASP A 245 -0.08 -19.77 18.49
CA ASP A 245 -1.42 -19.87 17.88
C ASP A 245 -2.51 -19.19 18.75
N LEU A 246 -3.30 -18.29 18.16
CA LEU A 246 -4.49 -17.64 18.76
C LEU A 246 -5.78 -18.16 18.07
N PRO A 247 -6.94 -18.34 18.76
CA PRO A 247 -7.29 -17.89 20.11
C PRO A 247 -7.21 -18.99 21.19
N THR A 248 -6.72 -18.61 22.37
CA THR A 248 -6.51 -19.45 23.55
C THR A 248 -7.79 -19.80 24.32
N SER A 249 -8.98 -19.64 23.72
CA SER A 249 -10.28 -19.69 24.43
C SER A 249 -11.11 -20.97 24.22
N SER A 250 -10.74 -21.86 23.30
CA SER A 250 -11.33 -23.21 23.24
C SER A 250 -10.24 -24.27 23.04
N PRO A 251 -10.35 -25.45 23.70
CA PRO A 251 -9.43 -26.55 23.46
C PRO A 251 -9.64 -27.07 22.05
N GLY A 252 -8.91 -26.50 21.10
CA GLY A 252 -8.75 -27.06 19.76
C GLY A 252 -7.69 -28.15 19.75
N ASP A 253 -7.66 -28.89 18.64
CA ASP A 253 -6.67 -29.95 18.37
C ASP A 253 -5.22 -29.42 18.20
N GLN A 254 -5.07 -28.08 18.04
CA GLN A 254 -3.80 -27.39 17.88
C GLN A 254 -3.28 -26.83 19.20
N SER A 255 -2.00 -27.07 19.48
CA SER A 255 -1.31 -26.58 20.67
C SER A 255 -1.03 -25.08 20.55
N ALA A 256 -1.34 -24.31 21.60
CA ALA A 256 -1.16 -22.85 21.63
C ALA A 256 0.29 -22.39 21.38
N PHE A 257 1.27 -23.23 21.72
CA PHE A 257 2.69 -23.00 21.46
C PHE A 257 3.25 -24.22 20.75
N LEU A 258 4.10 -24.01 19.75
CA LEU A 258 4.82 -25.08 19.06
C LEU A 258 6.24 -24.60 18.75
N LEU A 259 7.23 -25.38 19.19
CA LEU A 259 8.63 -25.13 18.87
C LEU A 259 9.03 -25.99 17.68
N THR A 260 9.38 -25.39 16.55
CA THR A 260 9.91 -26.10 15.38
C THR A 260 11.43 -26.01 15.38
N VAL A 261 12.10 -27.15 15.38
CA VAL A 261 13.58 -27.24 15.34
C VAL A 261 14.02 -27.87 14.03
N LYS A 262 14.79 -27.12 13.25
CA LYS A 262 15.42 -27.58 12.01
C LYS A 262 16.89 -27.93 12.29
N TYR A 263 17.26 -29.19 12.09
CA TYR A 263 18.60 -29.67 12.29
C TYR A 263 19.41 -29.68 10.98
N ALA A 264 20.69 -29.33 11.07
CA ALA A 264 21.65 -29.43 9.99
C ALA A 264 22.87 -30.23 10.46
N LYS A 265 23.44 -31.02 9.55
CA LYS A 265 24.70 -31.73 9.78
C LYS A 265 25.82 -30.95 9.10
N GLN A 266 26.82 -30.55 9.87
CA GLN A 266 27.93 -29.74 9.37
C GLN A 266 29.28 -30.30 9.83
N ASP A 267 30.35 -30.02 9.08
CA ASP A 267 31.71 -30.30 9.50
C ASP A 267 32.13 -29.44 10.70
N SER A 268 33.02 -29.95 11.53
CA SER A 268 33.44 -29.32 12.79
C SER A 268 34.15 -27.97 12.63
N THR A 269 34.73 -27.70 11.45
CA THR A 269 35.44 -26.44 11.12
C THR A 269 34.60 -25.46 10.31
N ALA A 270 33.39 -25.84 9.90
CA ALA A 270 32.58 -25.03 9.02
C ALA A 270 31.93 -23.83 9.75
N THR A 271 31.55 -22.83 8.95
CA THR A 271 30.71 -21.70 9.35
C THR A 271 29.28 -21.93 8.90
N THR A 272 28.31 -21.76 9.80
CA THR A 272 26.89 -21.99 9.52
C THR A 272 26.05 -20.80 9.91
N GLN A 273 25.00 -20.54 9.12
CA GLN A 273 23.96 -19.59 9.49
C GLN A 273 22.98 -20.27 10.45
N VAL A 274 22.73 -19.63 11.59
CA VAL A 274 21.74 -20.07 12.57
C VAL A 274 20.67 -18.98 12.72
N SER A 275 19.41 -19.38 12.88
CA SER A 275 18.31 -18.45 13.09
C SER A 275 17.39 -18.85 14.25
N PHE A 276 16.88 -17.85 14.94
CA PHE A 276 15.85 -17.99 15.96
C PHE A 276 14.73 -16.97 15.68
N ALA A 277 13.50 -17.44 15.58
CA ALA A 277 12.34 -16.60 15.29
C ALA A 277 11.13 -16.96 16.16
N VAL A 278 10.32 -15.95 16.47
CA VAL A 278 9.04 -16.08 17.16
C VAL A 278 7.97 -15.48 16.25
N SER A 279 7.06 -16.33 15.77
CA SER A 279 6.01 -15.95 14.84
C SER A 279 4.65 -16.18 15.45
N TYR A 280 3.75 -15.21 15.28
CA TYR A 280 2.37 -15.35 15.70
C TYR A 280 1.54 -15.82 14.51
N THR A 281 0.93 -16.98 14.67
CA THR A 281 0.01 -17.55 13.70
C THR A 281 -1.40 -17.37 14.23
N HIS A 282 -2.25 -16.81 13.37
CA HIS A 282 -3.66 -16.64 13.67
C HIS A 282 -4.43 -17.36 12.56
N ARG A 283 -5.40 -18.20 12.94
CA ARG A 283 -6.28 -18.78 11.92
C ARG A 283 -7.00 -17.61 11.24
N PRO A 284 -6.89 -17.47 9.91
CA PRO A 284 -7.57 -16.38 9.22
C PRO A 284 -9.05 -16.48 9.54
N GLY A 285 -9.57 -15.44 10.20
CA GLY A 285 -11.00 -15.32 10.49
C GLY A 285 -11.78 -15.03 9.21
N THR A 286 -12.83 -14.22 9.29
CA THR A 286 -13.60 -13.82 8.11
C THR A 286 -12.90 -12.78 7.23
N SER A 287 -11.89 -12.08 7.77
CA SER A 287 -11.20 -10.95 7.10
C SER A 287 -10.82 -11.17 5.63
N PRO A 288 -10.12 -12.25 5.20
CA PRO A 288 -9.78 -12.44 3.79
C PRO A 288 -11.02 -12.66 2.91
N ARG A 289 -12.04 -13.36 3.43
CA ARG A 289 -13.31 -13.55 2.73
C ARG A 289 -14.05 -12.22 2.57
N ASP A 290 -14.03 -11.38 3.60
CA ASP A 290 -14.68 -10.07 3.59
C ASP A 290 -14.00 -9.13 2.59
N THR A 291 -12.67 -9.19 2.47
CA THR A 291 -11.94 -8.42 1.45
C THR A 291 -12.25 -8.87 0.03
N ASP A 292 -12.36 -10.18 -0.21
CA ASP A 292 -12.71 -10.73 -1.52
C ASP A 292 -14.15 -10.34 -1.92
N ILE A 293 -15.09 -10.38 -0.97
CA ILE A 293 -16.46 -9.93 -1.18
C ILE A 293 -16.50 -8.42 -1.50
N ALA A 294 -15.74 -7.60 -0.76
CA ALA A 294 -15.67 -6.16 -1.00
C ALA A 294 -15.11 -5.84 -2.39
N LEU A 295 -14.05 -6.54 -2.83
CA LEU A 295 -13.48 -6.42 -4.16
C LEU A 295 -14.48 -6.81 -5.26
N ALA A 296 -15.25 -7.88 -5.08
CA ALA A 296 -16.25 -8.31 -6.04
C ALA A 296 -17.39 -7.29 -6.18
N ILE A 297 -17.95 -6.83 -5.05
CA ILE A 297 -19.07 -5.87 -5.04
C ILE A 297 -18.62 -4.52 -5.59
N LEU A 298 -17.54 -3.93 -5.05
CA LEU A 298 -17.07 -2.62 -5.50
C LEU A 298 -16.47 -2.68 -6.92
N GLY A 299 -15.91 -3.82 -7.32
CA GLY A 299 -15.44 -4.05 -8.70
C GLY A 299 -16.58 -4.07 -9.71
N SER A 300 -17.69 -4.74 -9.40
CA SER A 300 -18.89 -4.72 -10.24
C SER A 300 -19.53 -3.32 -10.33
N LEU A 301 -19.58 -2.58 -9.22
CA LEU A 301 -20.01 -1.17 -9.21
C LEU A 301 -19.08 -0.28 -10.03
N ALA A 302 -17.76 -0.51 -9.98
CA ALA A 302 -16.80 0.21 -10.80
C ALA A 302 -16.99 -0.05 -12.30
N ALA A 303 -17.32 -1.29 -12.69
CA ALA A 303 -17.66 -1.63 -14.07
C ALA A 303 -18.92 -0.90 -14.53
N LEU A 304 -19.97 -0.87 -13.71
CA LEU A 304 -21.20 -0.13 -14.00
C LEU A 304 -20.95 1.38 -14.12
N TYR A 305 -20.17 1.94 -13.19
CA TYR A 305 -19.78 3.35 -13.23
C TYR A 305 -18.98 3.69 -14.50
N ALA A 306 -18.04 2.83 -14.91
CA ALA A 306 -17.29 3.02 -16.14
C ALA A 306 -18.18 2.95 -17.40
N LEU A 307 -19.18 2.06 -17.42
CA LEU A 307 -20.19 2.00 -18.50
C LEU A 307 -21.00 3.30 -18.57
N LEU A 308 -21.50 3.79 -17.43
CA LEU A 308 -22.26 5.04 -17.36
C LEU A 308 -21.41 6.24 -17.81
N LYS A 309 -20.15 6.32 -17.37
CA LYS A 309 -19.21 7.37 -17.77
C LYS A 309 -18.88 7.31 -19.27
N THR A 310 -18.73 6.10 -19.81
CA THR A 310 -18.53 5.91 -21.25
C THR A 310 -19.77 6.32 -22.05
N SER A 311 -20.97 5.96 -21.58
CA SER A 311 -22.24 6.34 -22.21
C SER A 311 -22.42 7.87 -22.24
N SER A 312 -22.16 8.55 -21.11
CA SER A 312 -22.15 10.01 -21.06
C SER A 312 -21.10 10.59 -22.03
N TRP A 313 -19.89 10.05 -22.08
CA TRP A 313 -18.86 10.51 -23.02
C TRP A 313 -19.27 10.32 -24.50
N VAL A 314 -19.89 9.19 -24.85
CA VAL A 314 -20.41 8.92 -26.20
C VAL A 314 -21.47 9.95 -26.58
N ARG A 315 -22.38 10.27 -25.65
CA ARG A 315 -23.40 11.31 -25.84
C ARG A 315 -22.79 12.70 -26.01
N ARG A 316 -21.84 13.07 -25.15
CA ARG A 316 -21.07 14.33 -25.22
C ARG A 316 -20.25 14.44 -26.52
N SER A 317 -19.90 13.32 -27.13
CA SER A 317 -19.17 13.27 -28.42
C SER A 317 -20.08 13.09 -29.65
N ARG A 318 -21.40 12.88 -29.45
CA ARG A 318 -22.40 12.55 -30.49
C ARG A 318 -21.92 11.54 -31.53
N LEU A 319 -21.21 10.49 -31.08
CA LEU A 319 -20.78 9.40 -31.95
C LEU A 319 -21.97 8.50 -32.29
N GLN A 320 -22.35 8.44 -33.57
CA GLN A 320 -23.47 7.61 -34.04
C GLN A 320 -23.09 6.12 -34.18
N ASN A 321 -21.81 5.81 -34.37
CA ASN A 321 -21.33 4.45 -34.62
C ASN A 321 -20.42 3.94 -33.50
N ILE A 322 -20.59 2.66 -33.14
CA ILE A 322 -19.67 1.97 -32.24
C ILE A 322 -18.31 1.84 -32.91
N SER A 323 -17.36 2.64 -32.43
CA SER A 323 -16.00 2.72 -32.97
C SER A 323 -14.99 2.16 -31.97
N PHE A 324 -13.83 1.69 -32.43
CA PHE A 324 -12.75 1.19 -31.56
C PHE A 324 -12.35 2.18 -30.46
N ILE A 325 -12.48 3.49 -30.72
CA ILE A 325 -12.22 4.54 -29.73
C ILE A 325 -13.13 4.47 -28.50
N ILE A 326 -14.38 4.00 -28.65
CA ILE A 326 -15.29 3.80 -27.52
C ILE A 326 -14.76 2.70 -26.60
N LEU A 327 -14.25 1.61 -27.18
CA LEU A 327 -13.66 0.50 -26.42
C LEU A 327 -12.41 0.97 -25.66
N VAL A 328 -11.53 1.74 -26.30
CA VAL A 328 -10.35 2.33 -25.65
C VAL A 328 -10.75 3.26 -24.51
N LYS A 329 -11.75 4.12 -24.72
CA LYS A 329 -12.27 5.04 -23.68
C LYS A 329 -12.91 4.28 -22.52
N PHE A 330 -13.66 3.22 -22.80
CA PHE A 330 -14.23 2.35 -21.77
C PHE A 330 -13.14 1.75 -20.88
N PHE A 331 -12.11 1.12 -21.48
CA PHE A 331 -11.03 0.54 -20.70
C PHE A 331 -10.24 1.58 -19.90
N ALA A 332 -10.05 2.79 -20.42
CA ALA A 332 -9.40 3.87 -19.67
C ALA A 332 -10.24 4.32 -18.47
N PHE A 333 -11.55 4.52 -18.64
CA PHE A 333 -12.44 4.85 -17.52
C PHE A 333 -12.58 3.70 -16.51
N PHE A 334 -12.60 2.46 -17.00
CA PHE A 334 -12.63 1.27 -16.17
C PHE A 334 -11.35 1.12 -15.34
N ALA A 335 -10.18 1.38 -15.94
CA ALA A 335 -8.91 1.37 -15.21
C ALA A 335 -8.92 2.39 -14.05
N GLY A 336 -9.40 3.62 -14.29
CA GLY A 336 -9.52 4.62 -13.23
C GLY A 336 -10.50 4.24 -12.13
N ALA A 337 -11.67 3.70 -12.49
CA ALA A 337 -12.67 3.24 -11.52
C ALA A 337 -12.14 2.06 -10.68
N LEU A 338 -11.50 1.09 -11.32
CA LEU A 338 -10.92 -0.09 -10.66
C LEU A 338 -9.74 0.29 -9.75
N ALA A 339 -8.88 1.24 -10.18
CA ALA A 339 -7.80 1.76 -9.35
C ALA A 339 -8.32 2.38 -8.05
N ASN A 340 -9.38 3.20 -8.14
CA ASN A 340 -10.01 3.80 -6.97
C ASN A 340 -10.63 2.73 -6.05
N THR A 341 -11.25 1.69 -6.61
CA THR A 341 -11.77 0.56 -5.84
C THR A 341 -10.67 -0.18 -5.09
N PHE A 342 -9.57 -0.56 -5.76
CA PHE A 342 -8.45 -1.23 -5.11
C PHE A 342 -7.81 -0.36 -4.03
N PHE A 343 -7.65 0.94 -4.28
CA PHE A 343 -7.17 1.88 -3.28
C PHE A 343 -8.09 1.94 -2.05
N MET A 344 -9.41 2.03 -2.23
CA MET A 344 -10.37 2.09 -1.13
C MET A 344 -10.37 0.80 -0.29
N VAL A 345 -10.31 -0.37 -0.93
CA VAL A 345 -10.24 -1.65 -0.21
C VAL A 345 -8.90 -1.80 0.51
N ALA A 346 -7.79 -1.44 -0.14
CA ALA A 346 -6.47 -1.46 0.49
C ALA A 346 -6.39 -0.49 1.68
N LEU A 347 -7.00 0.69 1.57
CA LEU A 347 -7.04 1.67 2.64
C LEU A 347 -7.89 1.16 3.82
N GLY A 348 -9.09 0.65 3.52
CA GLY A 348 -9.97 0.09 4.54
C GLY A 348 -9.34 -1.09 5.29
N THR A 349 -8.63 -1.98 4.57
CA THR A 349 -7.89 -3.09 5.18
C THR A 349 -6.70 -2.61 6.01
N GLY A 350 -5.93 -1.64 5.52
CA GLY A 350 -4.82 -1.04 6.28
C GLY A 350 -5.29 -0.39 7.57
N ILE A 351 -6.36 0.41 7.52
CA ILE A 351 -6.97 1.05 8.70
C ILE A 351 -7.56 0.00 9.65
N TYR A 352 -8.27 -1.00 9.12
CA TYR A 352 -8.83 -2.09 9.92
C TYR A 352 -7.73 -2.79 10.74
N TRP A 353 -6.63 -3.18 10.09
CA TRP A 353 -5.52 -3.84 10.78
C TRP A 353 -4.82 -2.90 11.75
N LEU A 354 -4.65 -1.62 11.44
CA LEU A 354 -4.10 -0.65 12.40
C LEU A 354 -4.95 -0.55 13.67
N ILE A 355 -6.28 -0.40 13.53
CA ILE A 355 -7.18 -0.26 14.67
C ILE A 355 -7.28 -1.58 15.45
N VAL A 356 -7.52 -2.71 14.77
CA VAL A 356 -7.77 -4.00 15.42
C VAL A 356 -6.50 -4.60 16.03
N PHE A 357 -5.33 -4.37 15.45
CA PHE A 357 -4.07 -4.87 16.01
C PHE A 357 -3.53 -3.93 17.10
N LYS A 358 -3.38 -2.63 16.82
CA LYS A 358 -2.73 -1.71 17.76
C LYS A 358 -3.70 -1.16 18.82
N GLY A 359 -4.99 -1.11 18.53
CA GLY A 359 -6.05 -0.62 19.41
C GLY A 359 -6.60 -1.64 20.41
N GLN A 360 -5.95 -2.80 20.58
CA GLN A 360 -6.41 -3.82 21.51
C GLN A 360 -6.28 -3.38 22.98
N GLN A 361 -7.28 -3.74 23.77
CA GLN A 361 -7.28 -3.47 25.21
C GLN A 361 -6.27 -4.34 25.95
N SER A 362 -5.73 -3.80 27.04
CA SER A 362 -4.62 -4.39 27.79
C SER A 362 -4.91 -5.76 28.40
N ALA A 363 -6.17 -6.17 28.50
CA ALA A 363 -6.60 -7.37 29.22
C ALA A 363 -6.44 -8.67 28.42
N ALA A 364 -6.66 -8.64 27.10
CA ALA A 364 -6.53 -9.82 26.24
C ALA A 364 -6.28 -9.41 24.79
N VAL A 365 -5.24 -10.00 24.19
CA VAL A 365 -4.96 -9.87 22.76
C VAL A 365 -5.70 -10.94 21.98
N GLU A 366 -6.54 -10.51 21.04
CA GLU A 366 -7.43 -11.41 20.29
C GLU A 366 -6.98 -11.61 18.84
N VAL A 367 -6.28 -10.64 18.25
CA VAL A 367 -5.96 -10.61 16.82
C VAL A 367 -4.49 -10.24 16.58
N MET A 368 -3.83 -10.91 15.62
CA MET A 368 -2.46 -10.60 15.20
C MET A 368 -2.40 -10.33 13.70
N VAL A 369 -1.45 -9.48 13.27
CA VAL A 369 -1.20 -9.18 11.85
C VAL A 369 -0.82 -10.47 11.10
N PRO A 370 -1.29 -10.67 9.85
CA PRO A 370 -0.97 -11.87 9.06
C PRO A 370 0.54 -12.06 8.92
N PRO A 371 1.12 -13.25 9.17
CA PRO A 371 2.58 -13.47 9.21
C PRO A 371 3.35 -12.90 8.01
N ALA A 372 4.62 -12.55 8.23
CA ALA A 372 5.49 -12.07 7.16
C ALA A 372 5.63 -13.13 6.05
N GLY A 373 5.49 -12.72 4.80
CA GLY A 373 5.53 -13.59 3.62
C GLY A 373 4.31 -14.50 3.46
N SER A 374 3.23 -14.26 4.23
CA SER A 374 1.97 -15.00 4.06
C SER A 374 1.29 -14.66 2.73
N GLN A 375 0.45 -15.58 2.24
CA GLN A 375 -0.32 -15.36 1.00
C GLN A 375 -1.18 -14.09 1.06
N ILE A 376 -1.71 -13.74 2.24
CA ILE A 376 -2.56 -12.55 2.44
C ILE A 376 -1.74 -11.27 2.20
N GLU A 377 -0.54 -11.18 2.77
CA GLU A 377 0.35 -10.03 2.60
C GLU A 377 0.83 -9.91 1.15
N THR A 378 1.19 -11.03 0.52
CA THR A 378 1.55 -11.06 -0.90
C THR A 378 0.40 -10.61 -1.80
N ASN A 379 -0.82 -11.11 -1.58
CA ASN A 379 -2.02 -10.69 -2.32
C ASN A 379 -2.28 -9.19 -2.14
N PHE A 380 -2.13 -8.67 -0.91
CA PHE A 380 -2.27 -7.24 -0.63
C PHE A 380 -1.28 -6.38 -1.43
N ILE A 381 0.01 -6.77 -1.46
CA ILE A 381 1.04 -6.08 -2.24
C ILE A 381 0.71 -6.12 -3.73
N ILE A 382 0.23 -7.24 -4.25
CA ILE A 382 -0.20 -7.37 -5.66
C ILE A 382 -1.35 -6.42 -5.96
N TYR A 383 -2.41 -6.39 -5.14
CA TYR A 383 -3.56 -5.51 -5.35
C TYR A 383 -3.16 -4.03 -5.32
N LEU A 384 -2.30 -3.64 -4.39
CA LEU A 384 -1.81 -2.27 -4.31
C LEU A 384 -0.95 -1.88 -5.52
N SER A 385 -0.10 -2.80 -5.98
CA SER A 385 0.71 -2.60 -7.20
C SER A 385 -0.17 -2.48 -8.44
N CYS A 386 -1.21 -3.30 -8.56
CA CYS A 386 -2.22 -3.18 -9.62
C CYS A 386 -2.96 -1.84 -9.55
N ALA A 387 -3.33 -1.38 -8.34
CA ALA A 387 -3.99 -0.09 -8.13
C ALA A 387 -3.12 1.06 -8.66
N PHE A 388 -1.82 1.04 -8.36
CA PHE A 388 -0.88 2.04 -8.85
C PHE A 388 -0.78 2.06 -10.39
N VAL A 389 -0.59 0.90 -11.02
CA VAL A 389 -0.48 0.80 -12.49
C VAL A 389 -1.75 1.30 -13.16
N LEU A 390 -2.92 0.88 -12.69
CA LEU A 390 -4.20 1.33 -13.23
C LEU A 390 -4.41 2.83 -13.00
N LYS A 391 -3.98 3.37 -11.85
CA LYS A 391 -4.06 4.81 -11.58
C LYS A 391 -3.11 5.63 -12.45
N ALA A 392 -1.94 5.09 -12.79
CA ALA A 392 -1.04 5.73 -13.75
C ALA A 392 -1.67 5.82 -15.15
N VAL A 393 -2.42 4.78 -15.58
CA VAL A 393 -3.19 4.81 -16.83
C VAL A 393 -4.31 5.85 -16.78
N ASP A 394 -5.03 5.95 -15.66
CA ASP A 394 -6.06 6.98 -15.42
C ASP A 394 -5.48 8.40 -15.48
N LEU A 395 -4.34 8.63 -14.83
CA LEU A 395 -3.64 9.92 -14.88
C LEU A 395 -3.18 10.25 -16.30
N LEU A 396 -2.62 9.29 -17.03
CA LEU A 396 -2.22 9.48 -18.42
C LEU A 396 -3.42 9.83 -19.30
N HIS A 397 -4.55 9.15 -19.13
CA HIS A 397 -5.78 9.44 -19.85
C HIS A 397 -6.32 10.84 -19.53
N LEU A 398 -6.26 11.26 -18.27
CA LEU A 398 -6.60 12.62 -17.84
C LEU A 398 -5.71 13.66 -18.53
N LEU A 399 -4.38 13.48 -18.50
CA LEU A 399 -3.42 14.39 -19.13
C LEU A 399 -3.64 14.48 -20.65
N ILE A 400 -3.83 13.35 -21.34
CA ILE A 400 -4.15 13.33 -22.77
C ILE A 400 -5.42 14.13 -23.02
N THR A 401 -6.48 13.88 -22.25
CA THR A 401 -7.76 14.57 -22.43
C THR A 401 -7.59 16.09 -22.25
N GLN A 402 -6.86 16.53 -21.24
CA GLN A 402 -6.60 17.96 -20.98
C GLN A 402 -5.73 18.63 -22.05
N VAL A 403 -4.69 17.95 -22.53
CA VAL A 403 -3.79 18.50 -23.56
C VAL A 403 -4.45 18.54 -24.94
N THR A 404 -5.47 17.71 -25.19
CA THR A 404 -6.20 17.68 -26.48
C THR A 404 -7.36 18.66 -26.60
N ILE A 405 -7.60 19.47 -25.56
CA ILE A 405 -8.72 20.42 -25.53
C ILE A 405 -8.60 21.44 -26.65
N SER A 406 -9.72 21.76 -27.30
CA SER A 406 -9.76 22.84 -28.29
C SER A 406 -10.26 24.11 -27.61
N ILE A 407 -9.39 25.11 -27.48
CA ILE A 407 -9.69 26.41 -26.90
C ILE A 407 -9.69 27.48 -27.99
N PHE A 408 -10.69 28.35 -27.97
CA PHE A 408 -10.83 29.50 -28.85
C PHE A 408 -11.17 30.75 -28.05
N LEU A 409 -10.56 31.87 -28.42
CA LEU A 409 -10.74 33.17 -27.75
C LEU A 409 -11.57 34.08 -28.67
N ILE A 410 -12.75 34.46 -28.20
CA ILE A 410 -13.69 35.30 -28.95
C ILE A 410 -13.45 36.75 -28.53
N ASP A 411 -13.01 37.59 -29.47
CA ASP A 411 -12.83 39.03 -29.23
C ASP A 411 -14.08 39.78 -29.70
N TRP A 412 -14.75 40.46 -28.77
CA TRP A 412 -15.99 41.21 -29.01
C TRP A 412 -15.75 42.66 -29.48
N GLU A 413 -14.50 43.13 -29.51
CA GLU A 413 -14.20 44.50 -29.90
C GLU A 413 -14.38 44.70 -31.40
N LYS A 414 -14.99 45.83 -31.74
CA LYS A 414 -15.20 46.22 -33.13
C LYS A 414 -14.08 47.15 -33.58
N PRO A 415 -13.61 47.04 -34.83
CA PRO A 415 -12.65 48.00 -35.37
C PRO A 415 -13.25 49.40 -35.29
N LYS A 416 -12.54 50.33 -34.64
CA LYS A 416 -12.98 51.72 -34.52
C LYS A 416 -12.94 52.34 -35.92
N GLU A 417 -14.05 52.83 -36.44
CA GLU A 417 -14.01 53.72 -37.61
C GLU A 417 -13.39 55.03 -37.16
N LYS A 418 -12.14 55.33 -37.55
CA LYS A 418 -11.64 56.68 -37.39
C LYS A 418 -12.51 57.61 -38.23
N ALA A 419 -13.16 58.57 -37.57
CA ALA A 419 -13.78 59.70 -38.26
C ALA A 419 -12.73 60.31 -39.21
N ALA A 420 -13.13 60.46 -40.47
CA ALA A 420 -12.27 60.84 -41.57
C ALA A 420 -11.37 62.04 -41.23
N PHE A 421 -10.08 61.79 -40.97
CA PHE A 421 -9.07 62.73 -41.42
C PHE A 421 -9.16 62.71 -42.94
N LYS A 422 -9.52 63.84 -43.55
CA LYS A 422 -9.64 64.01 -45.01
C LYS A 422 -8.41 63.41 -45.70
N ALA A 423 -8.54 62.20 -46.22
CA ALA A 423 -7.54 61.60 -47.07
C ALA A 423 -7.53 62.36 -48.40
N PRO A 424 -6.35 62.65 -48.99
CA PRO A 424 -6.28 63.15 -50.35
C PRO A 424 -6.95 62.15 -51.30
N ALA A 425 -7.62 62.65 -52.34
CA ALA A 425 -8.35 61.85 -53.31
C ALA A 425 -7.48 60.72 -53.88
N GLY A 426 -7.82 59.46 -53.55
CA GLY A 426 -7.20 58.25 -54.13
C GLY A 426 -6.64 57.22 -53.14
N GLY A 427 -6.53 57.51 -51.84
CA GLY A 427 -6.03 56.55 -50.85
C GLY A 427 -7.11 55.60 -50.31
N GLN A 428 -6.88 54.28 -50.36
CA GLN A 428 -7.71 53.26 -49.70
C GLN A 428 -7.92 53.61 -48.22
N ARG A 429 -9.17 53.53 -47.74
CA ARG A 429 -9.54 53.73 -46.33
C ARG A 429 -8.82 52.68 -45.47
N ALA A 430 -7.84 53.10 -44.69
CA ALA A 430 -7.22 52.26 -43.67
C ALA A 430 -8.20 52.09 -42.50
N ILE A 431 -8.94 50.97 -42.49
CA ILE A 431 -9.72 50.52 -41.32
C ILE A 431 -8.70 50.21 -40.22
N SER A 432 -8.79 50.85 -39.06
CA SER A 432 -7.91 50.49 -37.94
C SER A 432 -8.29 49.11 -37.42
N SER A 433 -7.32 48.20 -37.42
CA SER A 433 -7.46 46.84 -36.88
C SER A 433 -7.62 46.86 -35.35
N VAL A 434 -8.32 45.86 -34.83
CA VAL A 434 -8.49 45.63 -33.39
C VAL A 434 -7.14 45.24 -32.77
N SER A 435 -6.90 45.65 -31.52
CA SER A 435 -5.70 45.30 -30.76
C SER A 435 -5.71 43.84 -30.33
N ILE A 436 -4.59 43.13 -30.54
CA ILE A 436 -4.43 41.72 -30.16
C ILE A 436 -4.01 41.51 -28.69
N TRP A 437 -3.58 42.56 -27.99
CA TRP A 437 -2.98 42.46 -26.67
C TRP A 437 -3.90 41.84 -25.61
N ARG A 438 -5.20 42.07 -25.69
CA ARG A 438 -6.19 41.49 -24.77
C ARG A 438 -6.28 39.97 -24.93
N THR A 439 -6.26 39.49 -26.18
CA THR A 439 -6.20 38.05 -26.46
C THR A 439 -4.91 37.44 -25.93
N PHE A 440 -3.77 38.13 -26.05
CA PHE A 440 -2.51 37.66 -25.45
C PHE A 440 -2.56 37.62 -23.92
N LEU A 441 -3.15 38.63 -23.30
CA LEU A 441 -3.30 38.70 -21.85
C LEU A 441 -4.16 37.53 -21.33
N ILE A 442 -5.33 37.28 -21.93
CA ILE A 442 -6.18 36.13 -21.57
C ILE A 442 -5.49 34.79 -21.85
N ALA A 443 -4.77 34.66 -22.98
CA ALA A 443 -4.02 33.46 -23.29
C ALA A 443 -2.88 33.20 -22.28
N ASN A 444 -2.21 34.25 -21.82
CA ASN A 444 -1.15 34.15 -20.82
C ASN A 444 -1.70 33.70 -19.46
N GLU A 445 -2.77 34.33 -18.98
CA GLU A 445 -3.41 33.92 -17.73
C GLU A 445 -3.98 32.50 -17.80
N TRP A 446 -4.56 32.13 -18.95
CA TRP A 446 -4.98 30.74 -19.17
C TRP A 446 -3.80 29.77 -19.07
N ASN A 447 -2.62 30.11 -19.60
CA ASN A 447 -1.42 29.28 -19.53
C ASN A 447 -0.94 29.10 -18.08
N GLU A 448 -1.02 30.14 -17.25
CA GLU A 448 -0.63 30.10 -15.85
C GLU A 448 -1.56 29.16 -15.04
N ILE A 449 -2.87 29.28 -15.22
CA ILE A 449 -3.86 28.51 -14.43
C ILE A 449 -3.91 27.02 -14.78
N GLN A 450 -3.36 26.57 -15.92
CA GLN A 450 -3.42 25.16 -16.36
C GLN A 450 -2.90 24.17 -15.32
N THR A 451 -1.87 24.57 -14.59
CA THR A 451 -1.22 23.73 -13.57
C THR A 451 -1.41 24.23 -12.14
N HIS A 452 -2.35 25.17 -11.96
CA HIS A 452 -2.75 25.61 -10.64
C HIS A 452 -3.46 24.46 -9.92
N ARG A 453 -3.06 24.21 -8.67
CA ARG A 453 -3.58 23.15 -7.81
C ARG A 453 -4.10 23.77 -6.52
N LYS A 454 -5.18 23.21 -5.97
CA LYS A 454 -5.66 23.57 -4.63
C LYS A 454 -4.71 23.06 -3.55
N LEU A 455 -4.08 21.91 -3.81
CA LEU A 455 -3.11 21.30 -2.91
C LEU A 455 -1.71 21.80 -3.25
N ASN A 456 -0.90 22.09 -2.22
CA ASN A 456 0.52 22.34 -2.40
C ASN A 456 1.29 21.02 -2.23
N PRO A 457 1.80 20.40 -3.33
CA PRO A 457 2.40 19.07 -3.26
C PRO A 457 3.68 19.04 -2.42
N SER A 458 4.43 20.15 -2.39
CA SER A 458 5.66 20.25 -1.61
C SER A 458 5.37 20.35 -0.12
N LEU A 459 4.36 21.12 0.27
CA LEU A 459 3.89 21.18 1.67
C LEU A 459 3.35 19.82 2.13
N GLN A 460 2.60 19.13 1.26
CA GLN A 460 2.06 17.80 1.52
C GLN A 460 3.18 16.79 1.83
N LEU A 461 4.20 16.70 0.95
CA LEU A 461 5.34 15.81 1.15
C LEU A 461 6.12 16.13 2.42
N PHE A 462 6.39 17.41 2.67
CA PHE A 462 7.08 17.85 3.88
C PHE A 462 6.32 17.46 5.14
N ALA A 463 5.00 17.71 5.20
CA ALA A 463 4.17 17.37 6.34
C ALA A 463 4.09 15.86 6.58
N VAL A 464 3.94 15.06 5.52
CA VAL A 464 3.94 13.59 5.63
C VAL A 464 5.29 13.08 6.17
N LEU A 465 6.41 13.56 5.64
CA LEU A 465 7.74 13.18 6.11
C LEU A 465 7.99 13.59 7.56
N LEU A 466 7.58 14.81 7.95
CA LEU A 466 7.71 15.29 9.31
C LEU A 466 6.96 14.36 10.29
N LEU A 467 5.73 13.98 9.96
CA LEU A 467 4.94 13.09 10.81
C LEU A 467 5.47 11.65 10.83
N LEU A 468 5.94 11.12 9.71
CA LEU A 468 6.44 9.74 9.65
C LEU A 468 7.84 9.58 10.27
N GLU A 469 8.78 10.46 9.92
CA GLU A 469 10.19 10.34 10.30
C GLU A 469 10.53 11.12 11.57
N VAL A 470 10.13 12.40 11.67
CA VAL A 470 10.54 13.26 12.79
C VAL A 470 9.71 12.96 14.04
N VAL A 471 8.39 12.85 13.92
CA VAL A 471 7.51 12.44 15.03
C VAL A 471 7.65 10.95 15.33
N GLY A 472 8.17 10.15 14.40
CA GLY A 472 8.42 8.73 14.60
C GLY A 472 7.19 7.84 14.45
N LEU A 473 6.12 8.31 13.79
CA LEU A 473 4.92 7.49 13.55
C LEU A 473 5.23 6.20 12.78
N LYS A 474 6.33 6.15 12.02
CA LYS A 474 6.80 4.91 11.38
C LYS A 474 6.92 3.74 12.35
N ASN A 475 7.31 4.00 13.59
CA ASN A 475 7.52 2.98 14.62
C ASN A 475 6.21 2.33 15.05
N ILE A 476 5.05 2.90 14.72
CA ILE A 476 3.74 2.25 14.94
C ILE A 476 3.53 1.12 13.91
N THR A 477 4.25 1.11 12.78
CA THR A 477 4.01 0.14 11.70
C THR A 477 4.72 -1.20 11.89
N SER A 478 5.46 -1.35 13.00
CA SER A 478 6.14 -2.59 13.37
C SER A 478 5.17 -3.67 13.81
N ARG A 479 5.62 -4.93 13.68
CA ARG A 479 4.88 -6.14 14.06
C ARG A 479 4.97 -6.44 15.56
N ASP A 480 4.75 -5.41 16.35
CA ASP A 480 4.70 -5.44 17.80
C ASP A 480 3.41 -4.74 18.29
N LEU A 481 3.06 -4.92 19.56
CA LEU A 481 1.91 -4.23 20.16
C LEU A 481 2.26 -2.84 20.72
N ASN A 482 3.55 -2.49 20.72
CA ASN A 482 4.01 -1.21 21.23
C ASN A 482 3.55 -0.05 20.35
N LEU A 483 3.34 1.09 21.00
CA LEU A 483 2.95 2.36 20.38
C LEU A 483 4.01 3.44 20.62
N ASP A 484 5.21 3.02 20.99
CA ASP A 484 6.29 3.94 21.32
C ASP A 484 6.81 4.60 20.05
N LEU A 485 6.67 5.92 19.99
CA LEU A 485 7.12 6.73 18.86
C LEU A 485 8.65 6.81 18.77
N HIS A 486 9.33 6.72 19.92
CA HIS A 486 10.78 6.74 20.03
C HIS A 486 11.24 5.59 20.91
N PRO A 487 11.39 4.39 20.34
CA PRO A 487 11.95 3.25 21.07
C PRO A 487 13.37 3.59 21.55
N GLY A 488 13.71 3.15 22.77
CA GLY A 488 15.04 3.36 23.33
C GLY A 488 16.12 2.67 22.48
N ALA A 489 17.36 3.19 22.51
CA ALA A 489 18.47 2.66 21.72
C ALA A 489 18.82 1.17 22.00
N ASP A 490 18.33 0.63 23.11
CA ASP A 490 18.54 -0.76 23.54
C ASP A 490 17.33 -1.67 23.30
N ALA A 491 16.24 -1.14 22.72
CA ALA A 491 15.03 -1.89 22.43
C ALA A 491 15.12 -2.63 21.10
N TYR A 492 14.56 -3.84 21.05
CA TYR A 492 14.42 -4.58 19.80
C TYR A 492 13.34 -3.93 18.90
N LEU A 493 13.70 -3.68 17.64
CA LEU A 493 12.79 -3.20 16.61
C LEU A 493 12.27 -4.39 15.81
N ALA A 494 11.00 -4.72 15.99
CA ALA A 494 10.35 -5.76 15.19
C ALA A 494 10.27 -5.32 13.71
N ALA A 495 10.29 -6.30 12.81
CA ALA A 495 10.16 -6.04 11.38
C ALA A 495 8.84 -5.31 11.05
N TRP A 496 8.87 -4.51 9.98
CA TRP A 496 7.71 -3.73 9.52
C TRP A 496 6.63 -4.62 8.90
N SER A 497 5.37 -4.21 9.01
CA SER A 497 4.27 -4.79 8.23
C SER A 497 3.90 -3.88 7.05
N PRO A 498 4.02 -4.34 5.79
CA PRO A 498 3.50 -3.69 4.59
C PRO A 498 2.07 -3.15 4.73
N ILE A 499 1.17 -3.92 5.36
CA ILE A 499 -0.24 -3.56 5.51
C ILE A 499 -0.40 -2.37 6.47
N LEU A 500 0.26 -2.42 7.63
CA LEU A 500 0.22 -1.34 8.61
C LEU A 500 0.92 -0.08 8.07
N ARG A 501 2.05 -0.28 7.39
CA ARG A 501 2.85 0.79 6.80
C ARG A 501 2.07 1.54 5.72
N PHE A 502 1.43 0.81 4.80
CA PHE A 502 0.50 1.41 3.84
C PHE A 502 -0.67 2.10 4.52
N GLY A 503 -1.34 1.44 5.46
CA GLY A 503 -2.51 1.99 6.15
C GLY A 503 -2.21 3.32 6.82
N LEU A 504 -1.05 3.43 7.48
CA LEU A 504 -0.65 4.65 8.19
C LEU A 504 -0.25 5.75 7.20
N ALA A 505 0.59 5.41 6.23
CA ALA A 505 1.03 6.36 5.20
C ALA A 505 -0.16 6.92 4.41
N ALA A 506 -1.03 6.05 3.88
CA ALA A 506 -2.17 6.46 3.07
C ALA A 506 -3.20 7.28 3.89
N SER A 507 -3.44 6.92 5.15
CA SER A 507 -4.31 7.69 6.04
C SER A 507 -3.76 9.08 6.31
N LEU A 508 -2.46 9.21 6.57
CA LEU A 508 -1.80 10.52 6.77
C LEU A 508 -1.84 11.37 5.51
N TRP A 509 -1.56 10.79 4.33
CA TRP A 509 -1.67 11.48 3.05
C TRP A 509 -3.08 12.03 2.82
N LEU A 510 -4.12 11.21 3.03
CA LEU A 510 -5.51 11.66 2.86
C LEU A 510 -5.91 12.70 3.90
N ALA A 511 -5.58 12.50 5.18
CA ALA A 511 -5.93 13.45 6.24
C ALA A 511 -5.30 14.83 6.01
N LEU A 512 -4.01 14.87 5.66
CA LEU A 512 -3.31 16.11 5.32
C LEU A 512 -3.86 16.74 4.04
N GLY A 513 -4.18 15.94 3.02
CA GLY A 513 -4.79 16.43 1.79
C GLY A 513 -6.17 17.06 2.04
N ILE A 514 -7.02 16.42 2.81
CA ILE A 514 -8.34 16.95 3.20
C ILE A 514 -8.17 18.24 4.01
N ALA A 515 -7.25 18.26 4.98
CA ALA A 515 -6.97 19.46 5.77
C ALA A 515 -6.48 20.63 4.91
N GLN A 516 -5.60 20.36 3.94
CA GLN A 516 -5.15 21.38 2.98
C GLN A 516 -6.30 21.89 2.12
N VAL A 517 -7.11 21.01 1.51
CA VAL A 517 -8.27 21.45 0.71
C VAL A 517 -9.24 22.28 1.56
N ALA A 518 -9.54 21.85 2.78
CA ALA A 518 -10.42 22.59 3.68
C ALA A 518 -9.85 23.98 4.02
N PHE A 519 -8.54 24.08 4.24
CA PHE A 519 -7.87 25.36 4.49
C PHE A 519 -7.86 26.26 3.25
N PHE A 520 -7.45 25.74 2.09
CA PHE A 520 -7.36 26.54 0.87
C PHE A 520 -8.74 26.98 0.38
N THR A 521 -9.72 26.09 0.34
CA THR A 521 -11.08 26.47 -0.08
C THR A 521 -11.84 27.27 0.98
N GLY A 522 -11.67 26.97 2.27
CA GLY A 522 -12.41 27.65 3.34
C GLY A 522 -11.85 29.03 3.71
N ILE A 523 -10.53 29.20 3.66
CA ILE A 523 -9.84 30.41 4.12
C ILE A 523 -9.14 31.12 2.95
N TYR A 524 -8.28 30.43 2.20
CA TYR A 524 -7.44 31.10 1.19
C TYR A 524 -8.26 31.67 0.02
N GLU A 525 -9.13 30.87 -0.59
CA GLU A 525 -10.00 31.28 -1.70
C GLU A 525 -10.97 32.40 -1.26
N ARG A 526 -11.42 32.37 0.01
CA ARG A 526 -12.41 33.33 0.52
C ARG A 526 -11.82 34.66 0.97
N PHE A 527 -10.60 34.67 1.52
CA PHE A 527 -10.01 35.87 2.15
C PHE A 527 -8.76 36.40 1.44
N VAL A 528 -8.09 35.58 0.62
CA VAL A 528 -6.82 35.96 -0.01
C VAL A 528 -6.98 36.06 -1.52
N GLU A 529 -7.26 34.96 -2.20
CA GLU A 529 -7.21 34.93 -3.66
C GLU A 529 -7.97 33.73 -4.24
N ASP A 530 -8.90 34.01 -5.17
CA ASP A 530 -9.52 33.01 -6.03
C ASP A 530 -9.09 33.22 -7.48
N LYS A 531 -8.07 32.47 -7.90
CA LYS A 531 -7.51 32.54 -9.26
C LYS A 531 -8.52 32.19 -10.35
N ILE A 532 -9.50 31.32 -10.08
CA ILE A 532 -10.47 30.89 -11.09
C ILE A 532 -11.50 31.99 -11.32
N HIS A 533 -12.03 32.60 -10.25
CA HIS A 533 -12.96 33.73 -10.40
C HIS A 533 -12.28 34.99 -10.95
N GLN A 534 -11.04 35.28 -10.54
CA GLN A 534 -10.25 36.37 -11.11
C GLN A 534 -10.05 36.22 -12.63
N PHE A 535 -9.87 34.99 -13.12
CA PHE A 535 -9.77 34.74 -14.56
C PHE A 535 -11.09 35.05 -15.29
N ILE A 536 -12.24 34.67 -14.70
CA ILE A 536 -13.56 34.99 -15.26
C ILE A 536 -13.77 36.51 -15.30
N ASP A 537 -13.47 37.20 -14.20
CA ASP A 537 -13.56 38.66 -14.12
C ASP A 537 -12.68 39.32 -15.18
N LEU A 538 -11.45 38.85 -15.34
CA LEU A 538 -10.51 39.35 -16.33
C LEU A 538 -11.01 39.18 -17.77
N CYS A 539 -11.66 38.06 -18.07
CA CYS A 539 -12.30 37.84 -19.38
C CYS A 539 -13.35 38.93 -19.66
N SER A 540 -14.20 39.24 -18.67
CA SER A 540 -15.24 40.26 -18.79
C SER A 540 -14.69 41.68 -18.90
N MET A 541 -13.63 42.01 -18.15
CA MET A 541 -12.95 43.31 -18.24
C MET A 541 -12.20 43.48 -19.56
N SER A 542 -11.66 42.39 -20.12
CA SER A 542 -10.88 42.40 -21.36
C SER A 542 -11.75 42.33 -22.63
N ASN A 543 -13.08 42.21 -22.49
CA ASN A 543 -14.02 42.04 -23.60
C ASN A 543 -13.72 40.80 -24.48
N VAL A 544 -13.20 39.73 -23.89
CA VAL A 544 -12.82 38.48 -24.57
C VAL A 544 -13.51 37.31 -23.89
N SER A 545 -14.35 36.57 -24.63
CA SER A 545 -14.93 35.32 -24.14
C SER A 545 -14.02 34.12 -24.46
N VAL A 546 -14.12 33.07 -23.64
CA VAL A 546 -13.36 31.83 -23.84
C VAL A 546 -14.31 30.70 -24.18
N PHE A 547 -14.10 30.06 -25.33
CA PHE A 547 -14.88 28.90 -25.77
C PHE A 547 -14.00 27.66 -25.79
N ILE A 548 -14.37 26.65 -25.02
CA ILE A 548 -13.55 25.48 -24.75
C ILE A 548 -14.34 24.24 -25.15
N LEU A 549 -13.78 23.39 -26.00
CA LEU A 549 -14.34 22.08 -26.35
C LEU A 549 -13.46 20.99 -25.77
N MET A 550 -14.00 20.28 -24.78
CA MET A 550 -13.34 19.16 -24.10
C MET A 550 -13.59 17.83 -24.82
N HIS A 551 -14.78 17.67 -25.38
CA HIS A 551 -15.17 16.54 -26.21
C HIS A 551 -15.72 17.05 -27.55
N GLY A 552 -16.19 16.15 -28.42
CA GLY A 552 -16.63 16.50 -29.77
C GLY A 552 -17.66 17.62 -29.81
N CYS A 553 -18.76 17.48 -29.06
CA CYS A 553 -19.86 18.46 -29.02
C CYS A 553 -20.07 19.06 -27.62
N TYR A 554 -19.22 18.72 -26.65
CA TYR A 554 -19.35 19.14 -25.27
C TYR A 554 -18.14 19.94 -24.80
N GLY A 555 -18.40 20.99 -24.03
CA GLY A 555 -17.37 21.90 -23.58
C GLY A 555 -17.87 22.93 -22.57
N PHE A 556 -17.15 24.05 -22.49
CA PHE A 556 -17.41 25.14 -21.57
C PHE A 556 -17.33 26.48 -22.30
N TYR A 557 -18.15 27.43 -21.88
CA TYR A 557 -18.14 28.80 -22.36
C TYR A 557 -18.03 29.74 -21.16
N VAL A 558 -17.00 30.59 -21.19
CA VAL A 558 -16.82 31.68 -20.24
C VAL A 558 -17.20 32.96 -20.97
N HIS A 559 -18.28 33.58 -20.53
CA HIS A 559 -18.77 34.84 -21.04
C HIS A 559 -17.90 35.98 -20.55
N GLY A 560 -17.22 36.64 -21.49
CA GLY A 560 -16.34 37.77 -21.22
C GLY A 560 -16.70 39.01 -22.03
N ARG A 561 -17.95 39.16 -22.48
CA ARG A 561 -18.38 40.40 -23.15
C ARG A 561 -18.49 41.50 -22.09
N SER A 562 -17.76 42.59 -22.30
CA SER A 562 -17.82 43.73 -21.39
C SER A 562 -19.20 44.39 -21.48
N VAL A 563 -19.76 44.77 -20.32
CA VAL A 563 -21.02 45.53 -20.21
C VAL A 563 -20.93 46.90 -20.89
N HIS A 564 -19.72 47.45 -21.02
CA HIS A 564 -19.45 48.72 -21.68
C HIS A 564 -19.19 48.57 -23.19
N GLY A 565 -19.05 47.33 -23.69
CA GLY A 565 -18.84 47.04 -25.11
C GLY A 565 -17.46 47.39 -25.67
N HIS A 566 -16.56 47.93 -24.84
CA HIS A 566 -15.18 48.23 -25.18
C HIS A 566 -14.26 47.99 -23.99
N ALA A 567 -13.03 47.51 -24.22
CA ALA A 567 -12.04 47.31 -23.14
C ALA A 567 -10.74 48.11 -23.32
N ASP A 568 -10.35 48.47 -24.54
CA ASP A 568 -9.16 49.28 -24.80
C ASP A 568 -9.46 50.77 -24.60
N VAL A 569 -9.43 51.20 -23.34
CA VAL A 569 -9.65 52.58 -22.89
C VAL A 569 -8.51 53.09 -22.00
N GLY A 570 -8.36 54.41 -21.92
CA GLY A 570 -7.42 55.03 -20.98
C GLY A 570 -7.82 54.82 -19.51
N MET A 571 -6.87 55.00 -18.59
CA MET A 571 -7.05 54.75 -17.15
C MET A 571 -8.30 55.44 -16.57
N ASP A 572 -8.52 56.72 -16.88
CA ASP A 572 -9.66 57.48 -16.35
C ASP A 572 -11.01 56.91 -16.78
N ALA A 573 -11.11 56.48 -18.04
CA ALA A 573 -12.31 55.87 -18.59
C ALA A 573 -12.55 54.49 -17.98
N MET A 574 -11.49 53.70 -17.73
CA MET A 574 -11.60 52.41 -17.04
C MET A 574 -12.12 52.57 -15.61
N HIS A 575 -11.61 53.56 -14.86
CA HIS A 575 -12.13 53.86 -13.51
C HIS A 575 -13.58 54.34 -13.54
N ALA A 576 -13.97 55.14 -14.53
CA ALA A 576 -15.36 55.57 -14.69
C ALA A 576 -16.30 54.40 -15.01
N CYS A 577 -15.84 53.43 -15.80
CA CYS A 577 -16.54 52.17 -16.07
C CYS A 577 -16.75 51.36 -14.78
N LEU A 578 -15.68 51.14 -14.01
CA LEU A 578 -15.76 50.40 -12.75
C LEU A 578 -16.67 51.06 -11.71
N ARG A 579 -16.64 52.39 -11.62
CA ARG A 579 -17.54 53.13 -10.72
C ARG A 579 -19.02 52.94 -11.11
N LYS A 580 -19.33 52.89 -12.42
CA LYS A 580 -20.70 52.64 -12.88
C LYS A 580 -21.16 51.22 -12.57
N GLU A 581 -20.26 50.24 -12.58
CA GLU A 581 -20.57 48.87 -12.15
C GLU A 581 -20.82 48.82 -10.63
N GLU A 582 -19.97 49.46 -9.83
CA GLU A 582 -20.14 49.55 -8.36
C GLU A 582 -21.46 50.24 -7.96
N GLU A 583 -21.83 51.31 -8.67
CA GLU A 583 -23.09 52.04 -8.47
C GLU A 583 -24.32 51.31 -9.07
N ASN A 584 -24.17 50.11 -9.64
CA ASN A 584 -25.21 49.33 -10.34
C ASN A 584 -25.93 50.13 -11.45
N LEU A 585 -25.22 51.04 -12.11
CA LEU A 585 -25.73 51.86 -13.23
C LEU A 585 -25.61 51.15 -14.59
N CYS A 586 -25.14 49.91 -14.60
CA CYS A 586 -24.92 49.09 -15.79
C CYS A 586 -25.62 47.72 -15.63
N PRO A 587 -25.97 47.05 -16.73
CA PRO A 587 -26.46 45.68 -16.66
C PRO A 587 -25.39 44.76 -16.04
N LEU A 588 -25.87 43.69 -15.41
CA LEU A 588 -25.03 42.64 -14.83
C LEU A 588 -24.19 41.94 -15.90
N ARG A 589 -23.07 41.33 -15.50
CA ARG A 589 -22.05 40.83 -16.44
C ARG A 589 -22.37 39.46 -17.07
N GLY A 590 -23.50 38.84 -16.74
CA GLY A 590 -23.90 37.52 -17.25
C GLY A 590 -24.42 37.54 -18.70
N LEU A 591 -24.61 36.34 -19.25
CA LEU A 591 -25.08 36.15 -20.63
C LEU A 591 -26.57 36.50 -20.81
N GLU A 592 -27.39 36.18 -19.80
CA GLU A 592 -28.81 36.51 -19.80
C GLU A 592 -29.06 37.88 -19.18
N ALA A 593 -30.10 38.57 -19.62
CA ALA A 593 -30.45 39.88 -19.06
C ALA A 593 -30.73 39.75 -17.55
N ASN A 594 -30.06 40.57 -16.75
CA ASN A 594 -30.15 40.60 -15.28
C ASN A 594 -29.62 39.35 -14.55
N SER A 595 -28.70 38.58 -15.15
CA SER A 595 -27.96 37.54 -14.42
C SER A 595 -26.47 37.91 -14.28
N ASP A 596 -25.82 37.43 -13.22
CA ASP A 596 -24.36 37.53 -13.00
C ASP A 596 -23.61 36.26 -13.41
N ILE A 597 -24.31 35.26 -13.95
CA ILE A 597 -23.70 33.98 -14.31
C ILE A 597 -22.94 34.14 -15.63
N GLN A 598 -21.63 33.95 -15.57
CA GLN A 598 -20.73 34.09 -16.70
C GLN A 598 -20.24 32.74 -17.26
N THR A 599 -20.34 31.67 -16.49
CA THR A 599 -19.83 30.34 -16.87
C THR A 599 -20.95 29.40 -17.24
N PHE A 600 -20.77 28.70 -18.37
CA PHE A 600 -21.75 27.80 -18.94
C PHE A 600 -21.09 26.50 -19.42
N GLU A 601 -21.76 25.38 -19.26
CA GLU A 601 -21.40 24.16 -19.99
C GLU A 601 -22.15 24.11 -21.32
N VAL A 602 -21.45 23.80 -22.41
CA VAL A 602 -22.02 23.86 -23.75
C VAL A 602 -22.19 22.45 -24.30
N LEU A 603 -23.39 22.14 -24.77
CA LEU A 603 -23.67 20.96 -25.60
C LEU A 603 -24.18 21.42 -26.96
N LEU A 604 -23.34 21.29 -27.99
CA LEU A 604 -23.63 21.70 -29.36
C LEU A 604 -24.46 20.66 -30.14
N THR A 605 -25.20 21.15 -31.13
CA THR A 605 -25.82 20.31 -32.17
C THR A 605 -24.79 19.86 -33.21
N ASP A 606 -25.08 18.77 -33.92
CA ASP A 606 -24.18 18.24 -34.96
C ASP A 606 -23.96 19.25 -36.10
N ARG A 607 -24.98 20.04 -36.43
CA ARG A 607 -24.88 21.11 -37.45
C ARG A 607 -23.91 22.21 -37.03
N ALA A 608 -24.05 22.71 -35.81
CA ALA A 608 -23.14 23.73 -35.26
C ALA A 608 -21.71 23.21 -35.19
N ARG A 609 -21.54 21.93 -34.79
CA ARG A 609 -20.22 21.30 -34.73
C ARG A 609 -19.58 21.11 -36.10
N GLN A 610 -20.33 20.66 -37.11
CA GLN A 610 -19.82 20.48 -38.47
C GLN A 610 -19.35 21.80 -39.09
N LEU A 611 -20.07 22.91 -38.84
CA LEU A 611 -19.63 24.23 -39.28
C LEU A 611 -18.37 24.69 -38.57
N TYR A 612 -18.29 24.48 -37.25
CA TYR A 612 -17.08 24.75 -36.49
C TYR A 612 -15.87 23.98 -37.06
N ASP A 613 -16.03 22.69 -37.34
CA ASP A 613 -14.97 21.84 -37.89
C ASP A 613 -14.55 22.28 -39.29
N LYS A 614 -15.52 22.63 -40.14
CA LYS A 614 -15.24 23.14 -41.49
C LYS A 614 -14.44 24.43 -41.47
N ILE A 615 -14.72 25.33 -40.53
CA ILE A 615 -14.01 26.62 -40.40
C ILE A 615 -12.62 26.42 -39.77
N THR A 616 -12.47 25.45 -38.87
CA THR A 616 -11.21 25.19 -38.15
C THR A 616 -10.25 24.26 -38.88
N GLN A 617 -10.71 23.48 -39.86
CA GLN A 617 -9.85 22.57 -40.65
C GLN A 617 -8.58 23.24 -41.22
N PRO A 618 -8.64 24.45 -41.83
CA PRO A 618 -7.45 25.14 -42.33
C PRO A 618 -6.48 25.60 -41.22
N LEU A 619 -6.96 25.74 -39.98
CA LEU A 619 -6.11 26.07 -38.83
C LEU A 619 -5.24 24.89 -38.40
N MET A 620 -5.72 23.66 -38.64
CA MET A 620 -5.08 22.43 -38.16
C MET A 620 -4.14 21.78 -39.19
N GLU A 621 -4.27 22.08 -40.49
CA GLU A 621 -3.41 21.52 -41.52
C GLU A 621 -1.97 22.09 -41.46
N GLY A 622 -0.99 21.18 -41.47
CA GLY A 622 0.44 21.49 -41.45
C GLY A 622 0.99 21.85 -42.83
N PRO A 623 2.08 22.65 -42.93
CA PRO A 623 2.59 23.13 -44.20
C PRO A 623 3.12 21.98 -45.07
N ARG A 624 2.56 21.82 -46.27
CA ARG A 624 3.14 21.00 -47.36
C ARG A 624 3.97 21.92 -48.26
N GLY A 625 5.26 22.08 -47.93
CA GLY A 625 6.25 22.79 -48.76
C GLY A 625 6.51 24.27 -48.41
N GLU A 626 7.71 24.76 -48.75
CA GLU A 626 8.26 26.07 -48.33
C GLU A 626 7.60 27.30 -48.97
N ARG A 627 7.10 27.21 -50.21
CA ARG A 627 6.47 28.34 -50.93
C ARG A 627 5.03 28.65 -50.50
N VAL A 628 4.40 27.79 -49.70
CA VAL A 628 3.00 27.92 -49.24
C VAL A 628 2.89 28.66 -47.90
N ARG A 629 4.02 29.00 -47.25
CA ARG A 629 4.05 29.57 -45.90
C ARG A 629 3.35 30.93 -45.74
N VAL A 630 3.48 31.83 -46.72
CA VAL A 630 2.89 33.19 -46.66
C VAL A 630 1.37 33.12 -46.82
N ASP A 631 0.89 32.35 -47.81
CA ASP A 631 -0.55 32.12 -48.02
C ASP A 631 -1.20 31.40 -46.84
N LEU A 632 -0.49 30.45 -46.20
CA LEU A 632 -1.03 29.68 -45.08
C LEU A 632 -1.29 30.54 -43.83
N HIS A 633 -0.41 31.50 -43.54
CA HIS A 633 -0.62 32.39 -42.39
C HIS A 633 -1.82 33.30 -42.59
N GLU A 634 -1.98 33.86 -43.80
CA GLU A 634 -3.13 34.68 -44.15
C GLU A 634 -4.43 33.87 -44.16
N GLN A 635 -4.40 32.63 -44.66
CA GLN A 635 -5.53 31.70 -44.59
C GLN A 635 -5.92 31.40 -43.14
N ARG A 636 -4.95 31.16 -42.24
CA ARG A 636 -5.22 30.92 -40.81
C ARG A 636 -5.85 32.14 -40.13
N LEU A 637 -5.35 33.34 -40.42
CA LEU A 637 -5.94 34.59 -39.91
C LEU A 637 -7.39 34.77 -40.42
N ARG A 638 -7.64 34.54 -41.72
CA ARG A 638 -9.00 34.61 -42.28
C ARG A 638 -9.95 33.59 -41.63
N SER A 639 -9.49 32.36 -41.40
CA SER A 639 -10.25 31.33 -40.69
C SER A 639 -10.56 31.75 -39.25
N TYR A 640 -9.59 32.36 -38.55
CA TYR A 640 -9.79 32.88 -37.19
C TYR A 640 -10.87 33.96 -37.14
N TYR A 641 -10.82 34.96 -38.02
CA TYR A 641 -11.85 36.01 -38.08
C TYR A 641 -13.23 35.46 -38.47
N THR A 642 -13.27 34.48 -39.40
CA THR A 642 -14.50 33.80 -39.78
C THR A 642 -15.11 33.04 -38.61
N LEU A 643 -14.27 32.36 -37.82
CA LEU A 643 -14.70 31.65 -36.62
C LEU A 643 -15.18 32.60 -35.52
N ASN A 644 -14.45 33.70 -35.29
CA ASN A 644 -14.85 34.73 -34.34
C ASN A 644 -16.24 35.29 -34.68
N ARG A 645 -16.47 35.62 -35.96
CA ARG A 645 -17.76 36.10 -36.45
C ARG A 645 -18.86 35.04 -36.29
N PHE A 646 -18.58 33.79 -36.65
CA PHE A 646 -19.54 32.69 -36.50
C PHE A 646 -19.97 32.51 -35.03
N LEU A 647 -19.02 32.39 -34.11
CA LEU A 647 -19.31 32.19 -32.68
C LEU A 647 -19.99 33.41 -32.05
N SER A 648 -19.58 34.62 -32.42
CA SER A 648 -20.24 35.86 -31.95
C SER A 648 -21.70 35.90 -32.42
N SER A 649 -21.96 35.61 -33.70
CA SER A 649 -23.33 35.56 -34.25
C SER A 649 -24.16 34.40 -33.69
N PHE A 650 -23.54 33.26 -33.38
CA PHE A 650 -24.21 32.13 -32.72
C PHE A 650 -24.68 32.52 -31.31
N LEU A 651 -23.83 33.18 -30.51
CA LEU A 651 -24.16 33.64 -29.17
C LEU A 651 -25.18 34.80 -29.16
N GLU A 652 -25.27 35.58 -30.25
CA GLU A 652 -26.30 36.63 -30.44
C GLU A 652 -27.63 36.09 -31.00
N HIS A 653 -27.84 34.77 -31.02
CA HIS A 653 -29.06 34.12 -31.56
C HIS A 653 -29.34 34.48 -33.03
N ALA A 654 -28.31 34.79 -33.83
CA ALA A 654 -28.48 35.21 -35.23
C ALA A 654 -28.90 34.05 -36.15
N TYR A 655 -28.64 32.80 -35.76
CA TYR A 655 -28.93 31.60 -36.54
C TYR A 655 -30.12 30.84 -35.96
N ARG A 656 -31.34 31.09 -36.45
CA ARG A 656 -32.57 30.42 -35.98
C ARG A 656 -32.51 28.88 -36.07
N ASP A 657 -31.82 28.34 -37.06
CA ASP A 657 -31.73 26.89 -37.31
C ASP A 657 -30.65 26.19 -36.44
N MET A 658 -29.84 26.95 -35.71
CA MET A 658 -28.76 26.47 -34.85
C MET A 658 -28.75 27.25 -33.54
N ASP A 659 -29.93 27.59 -33.05
CA ASP A 659 -30.06 28.43 -31.87
C ASP A 659 -29.84 27.60 -30.59
N TYR A 660 -29.67 28.27 -29.45
CA TYR A 660 -29.38 27.63 -28.18
C TYR A 660 -30.39 27.99 -27.09
N VAL A 661 -30.48 27.16 -26.06
CA VAL A 661 -31.32 27.39 -24.89
C VAL A 661 -30.47 27.29 -23.63
N VAL A 662 -30.64 28.26 -22.73
CA VAL A 662 -30.04 28.23 -21.39
C VAL A 662 -30.93 27.40 -20.46
N LYS A 663 -30.34 26.44 -19.74
CA LYS A 663 -31.08 25.55 -18.82
C LYS A 663 -30.25 25.23 -17.58
N ASP A 664 -30.92 24.85 -16.50
CA ASP A 664 -30.26 24.29 -15.32
C ASP A 664 -30.20 22.76 -15.43
N LYS A 665 -29.12 22.16 -14.92
CA LYS A 665 -29.02 20.71 -14.76
C LYS A 665 -29.88 20.23 -13.60
N PHE A 666 -30.45 19.04 -13.71
CA PHE A 666 -31.07 18.39 -12.55
C PHE A 666 -30.02 18.07 -11.47
N PHE A 667 -30.46 17.96 -10.22
CA PHE A 667 -29.58 17.65 -9.09
C PHE A 667 -28.72 16.40 -9.33
N LEU A 668 -29.32 15.29 -9.79
CA LEU A 668 -28.59 14.06 -10.08
C LEU A 668 -27.59 14.21 -11.23
N GLU A 669 -27.94 14.99 -12.26
CA GLU A 669 -27.02 15.28 -13.38
C GLU A 669 -25.82 16.10 -12.91
N ARG A 670 -26.04 17.03 -11.97
CA ARG A 670 -25.00 17.85 -11.35
C ARG A 670 -24.07 17.05 -10.46
N VAL A 671 -24.60 16.12 -9.66
CA VAL A 671 -23.80 15.27 -8.75
C VAL A 671 -23.00 14.22 -9.50
N MET A 672 -23.62 13.53 -10.47
CA MET A 672 -22.96 12.46 -11.22
C MET A 672 -22.08 12.97 -12.37
N ASP A 673 -22.22 14.24 -12.75
CA ASP A 673 -21.67 14.80 -13.98
C ASP A 673 -22.05 13.98 -15.22
N MET A 674 -23.33 13.60 -15.29
CA MET A 674 -23.88 12.82 -16.41
C MET A 674 -25.21 13.44 -16.79
N GLU A 675 -25.34 13.85 -18.04
CA GLU A 675 -26.64 14.26 -18.56
C GLU A 675 -27.54 13.01 -18.64
N PHE A 676 -28.85 13.10 -18.40
CA PHE A 676 -29.80 11.98 -18.58
C PHE A 676 -30.82 12.26 -19.68
N GLN A 677 -30.97 13.52 -20.09
CA GLN A 677 -31.90 13.92 -21.16
C GLN A 677 -31.38 13.64 -22.57
N GLU A 678 -32.29 13.25 -23.47
CA GLU A 678 -31.99 13.06 -24.89
C GLU A 678 -31.56 14.37 -25.58
N PRO A 679 -30.71 14.30 -26.62
CA PRO A 679 -30.30 15.47 -27.36
C PRO A 679 -31.49 16.14 -28.05
N VAL A 680 -31.79 17.38 -27.66
CA VAL A 680 -32.75 18.26 -28.34
C VAL A 680 -32.16 18.74 -29.67
N ASP A 681 -33.00 19.14 -30.63
CA ASP A 681 -32.60 19.75 -31.91
C ASP A 681 -31.84 21.09 -31.78
N MET A 682 -31.80 21.65 -30.57
CA MET A 682 -31.18 22.93 -30.23
C MET A 682 -29.93 22.71 -29.37
N SER A 683 -28.97 23.63 -29.43
CA SER A 683 -27.80 23.59 -28.56
C SER A 683 -28.22 23.96 -27.13
N ILE A 684 -27.57 23.40 -26.11
CA ILE A 684 -27.92 23.65 -24.71
C ILE A 684 -26.74 24.27 -24.00
N LEU A 685 -26.98 25.39 -23.30
CA LEU A 685 -26.03 26.00 -22.37
C LEU A 685 -26.51 25.75 -20.95
N TYR A 686 -25.81 24.90 -20.20
CA TYR A 686 -26.12 24.70 -18.79
C TYR A 686 -25.49 25.79 -17.95
N THR A 687 -26.25 26.43 -17.07
CA THR A 687 -25.68 27.42 -16.13
C THR A 687 -24.70 26.73 -15.17
N ASP A 688 -23.52 27.30 -14.98
CA ASP A 688 -22.52 26.75 -14.10
C ASP A 688 -22.01 27.80 -13.11
N ALA A 689 -22.63 27.88 -11.93
CA ALA A 689 -22.20 28.79 -10.87
C ALA A 689 -20.91 28.34 -10.15
N SER A 690 -20.36 27.17 -10.47
CA SER A 690 -19.23 26.54 -9.74
C SER A 690 -17.93 26.49 -10.55
N ALA A 691 -17.88 27.15 -11.70
CA ALA A 691 -16.71 27.19 -12.58
C ALA A 691 -16.14 25.78 -12.88
N LEU A 692 -17.00 24.84 -13.26
CA LEU A 692 -16.69 23.46 -13.66
C LEU A 692 -15.73 23.38 -14.86
N PHE A 693 -15.57 24.46 -15.64
CA PHE A 693 -14.52 24.55 -16.66
C PHE A 693 -13.12 24.27 -16.09
N SER A 694 -12.91 24.51 -14.80
CA SER A 694 -11.68 24.17 -14.07
C SER A 694 -11.32 22.67 -14.10
N ARG A 695 -12.23 21.76 -14.52
CA ARG A 695 -11.95 20.34 -14.81
C ARG A 695 -11.03 20.13 -16.02
N THR A 696 -10.96 21.12 -16.90
CA THR A 696 -9.97 21.17 -17.99
C THR A 696 -8.55 21.43 -17.48
N LEU A 697 -8.43 21.87 -16.24
CA LEU A 697 -7.19 22.18 -15.54
C LEU A 697 -6.93 21.14 -14.43
N PHE A 698 -5.77 21.23 -13.77
CA PHE A 698 -5.47 20.40 -12.59
C PHE A 698 -6.38 20.71 -11.38
N TYR A 699 -6.84 21.96 -11.27
CA TYR A 699 -7.56 22.50 -10.13
C TYR A 699 -8.75 21.67 -9.62
N ASN A 700 -9.54 21.09 -10.53
CA ASN A 700 -10.73 20.30 -10.14
C ASN A 700 -10.54 18.78 -10.24
N ASN A 701 -9.29 18.33 -10.40
CA ASN A 701 -8.90 16.91 -10.48
C ASN A 701 -7.98 16.49 -9.31
N GLU A 702 -8.03 17.22 -8.19
CA GLU A 702 -7.13 17.03 -7.05
C GLU A 702 -7.20 15.64 -6.44
N LEU A 703 -8.39 15.04 -6.31
CA LEU A 703 -8.54 13.71 -5.76
C LEU A 703 -7.79 12.66 -6.60
N ALA A 704 -7.85 12.78 -7.93
CA ALA A 704 -7.15 11.87 -8.83
C ALA A 704 -5.63 12.00 -8.69
N LEU A 705 -5.13 13.23 -8.60
CA LEU A 705 -3.71 13.54 -8.39
C LEU A 705 -3.23 13.08 -7.00
N LEU A 706 -4.01 13.34 -5.94
CA LEU A 706 -3.68 12.95 -4.57
C LEU A 706 -3.62 11.43 -4.40
N VAL A 707 -4.59 10.69 -4.96
CA VAL A 707 -4.60 9.22 -4.92
C VAL A 707 -3.41 8.65 -5.69
N PHE A 708 -3.08 9.22 -6.86
CA PHE A 708 -1.88 8.84 -7.60
C PHE A 708 -0.59 9.07 -6.78
N ASP A 709 -0.44 10.26 -6.18
CA ASP A 709 0.72 10.62 -5.37
C ASP A 709 0.86 9.69 -4.15
N THR A 710 -0.27 9.36 -3.50
CA THR A 710 -0.32 8.44 -2.35
C THR A 710 0.08 7.01 -2.74
N LEU A 711 -0.44 6.50 -3.87
CA LEU A 711 -0.10 5.18 -4.39
C LEU A 711 1.37 5.11 -4.82
N LEU A 712 1.88 6.13 -5.49
CA LEU A 712 3.28 6.22 -5.89
C LEU A 712 4.21 6.19 -4.68
N PHE A 713 3.95 7.05 -3.69
CA PHE A 713 4.70 7.08 -2.44
C PHE A 713 4.70 5.70 -1.77
N SER A 714 3.53 5.07 -1.68
CA SER A 714 3.36 3.79 -1.02
C SER A 714 4.05 2.63 -1.73
N VAL A 715 3.98 2.55 -3.06
CA VAL A 715 4.63 1.46 -3.82
C VAL A 715 6.15 1.58 -3.76
N VAL A 716 6.68 2.80 -3.84
CA VAL A 716 8.13 3.03 -3.71
C VAL A 716 8.59 2.70 -2.28
N ASP A 717 7.82 3.09 -1.27
CA ASP A 717 8.09 2.74 0.12
C ASP A 717 8.08 1.22 0.36
N LEU A 718 7.13 0.49 -0.22
CA LEU A 718 7.10 -0.97 -0.12
C LEU A 718 8.31 -1.65 -0.77
N GLY A 719 8.82 -1.10 -1.87
CA GLY A 719 9.99 -1.63 -2.57
C GLY A 719 11.33 -1.28 -1.90
N THR A 720 11.42 -0.11 -1.27
CA THR A 720 12.68 0.44 -0.71
C THR A 720 12.77 0.35 0.81
N GLN A 721 11.64 0.22 1.49
CA GLN A 721 11.49 0.31 2.94
C GLN A 721 11.98 1.63 3.55
N ASP A 722 12.07 2.69 2.74
CA ASP A 722 12.57 4.01 3.13
C ASP A 722 11.61 5.12 2.69
N PHE A 723 11.04 5.83 3.66
CA PHE A 723 10.11 6.93 3.42
C PHE A 723 10.78 8.15 2.79
N LEU A 724 12.07 8.40 3.07
CA LEU A 724 12.80 9.52 2.50
C LEU A 724 12.99 9.31 1.00
N LEU A 725 13.44 8.12 0.61
CA LEU A 725 13.61 7.77 -0.79
C LEU A 725 12.26 7.79 -1.54
N ALA A 726 11.20 7.26 -0.91
CA ALA A 726 9.84 7.35 -1.45
C ALA A 726 9.40 8.79 -1.70
N ALA A 727 9.63 9.71 -0.75
CA ALA A 727 9.27 11.12 -0.92
C ALA A 727 10.07 11.81 -2.03
N ILE A 728 11.37 11.53 -2.16
CA ILE A 728 12.22 12.10 -3.23
C ILE A 728 11.70 11.65 -4.60
N ILE A 729 11.43 10.36 -4.76
CA ILE A 729 10.92 9.81 -6.03
C ILE A 729 9.54 10.40 -6.35
N THR A 730 8.62 10.46 -5.37
CA THR A 730 7.31 11.08 -5.56
C THR A 730 7.43 12.56 -5.95
N PHE A 731 8.32 13.32 -5.33
CA PHE A 731 8.57 14.72 -5.68
C PHE A 731 9.05 14.88 -7.13
N VAL A 732 10.02 14.06 -7.55
CA VAL A 732 10.56 14.08 -8.92
C VAL A 732 9.45 13.78 -9.92
N VAL A 733 8.63 12.75 -9.68
CA VAL A 733 7.53 12.39 -10.58
C VAL A 733 6.47 13.49 -10.62
N GLN A 734 6.11 14.10 -9.48
CA GLN A 734 5.18 15.24 -9.44
C GLN A 734 5.69 16.42 -10.29
N LYS A 735 6.98 16.75 -10.20
CA LYS A 735 7.59 17.81 -11.02
C LYS A 735 7.59 17.45 -12.50
N LEU A 736 7.91 16.20 -12.85
CA LEU A 736 7.87 15.71 -14.23
C LEU A 736 6.46 15.81 -14.83
N VAL A 737 5.43 15.36 -14.09
CA VAL A 737 4.02 15.46 -14.53
C VAL A 737 3.61 16.92 -14.74
N LYS A 738 3.97 17.82 -13.81
CA LYS A 738 3.69 19.25 -13.95
C LYS A 738 4.39 19.83 -15.19
N MET A 739 5.69 19.56 -15.38
CA MET A 739 6.45 20.07 -16.51
C MET A 739 5.91 19.54 -17.85
N LEU A 740 5.54 18.26 -17.91
CA LEU A 740 4.94 17.66 -19.10
C LEU A 740 3.63 18.34 -19.46
N GLN A 741 2.75 18.55 -18.47
CA GLN A 741 1.49 19.24 -18.68
C GLN A 741 1.69 20.68 -19.16
N GLN A 742 2.57 21.45 -18.50
CA GLN A 742 2.86 22.83 -18.91
C GLN A 742 3.42 22.90 -20.33
N ALA A 743 4.38 22.04 -20.66
CA ALA A 743 5.02 22.05 -21.97
C ALA A 743 4.05 21.67 -23.09
N LEU A 744 3.21 20.65 -22.87
CA LEU A 744 2.24 20.19 -23.86
C LEU A 744 1.02 21.13 -23.94
N GLY A 745 0.53 21.63 -22.80
CA GLY A 745 -0.55 22.59 -22.69
C GLY A 745 -0.24 23.91 -23.38
N ARG A 746 0.95 24.49 -23.13
CA ARG A 746 1.44 25.69 -23.84
C ARG A 746 1.54 25.49 -25.35
N ARG A 747 1.99 24.30 -25.79
CA ARG A 747 2.05 23.96 -27.23
C ARG A 747 0.67 23.88 -27.86
N ASN A 748 -0.29 23.25 -27.19
CA ASN A 748 -1.65 23.13 -27.67
C ASN A 748 -2.35 24.50 -27.71
N LEU A 749 -2.21 25.30 -26.63
CA LEU A 749 -2.76 26.65 -26.54
C LEU A 749 -2.27 27.55 -27.70
N ALA A 750 -0.96 27.59 -27.94
CA ALA A 750 -0.37 28.36 -29.05
C ALA A 750 -0.89 27.90 -30.42
N ALA A 751 -1.02 26.58 -30.61
CA ALA A 751 -1.50 26.03 -31.87
C ALA A 751 -2.98 26.36 -32.14
N LYS A 752 -3.82 26.39 -31.10
CA LYS A 752 -5.27 26.58 -31.21
C LYS A 752 -5.69 28.05 -31.24
N THR A 753 -4.96 28.92 -30.53
CA THR A 753 -5.29 30.36 -30.42
C THR A 753 -4.53 31.25 -31.41
N LEU A 754 -3.62 30.68 -32.21
CA LEU A 754 -2.68 31.41 -33.09
C LEU A 754 -1.73 32.36 -32.34
N VAL A 755 -1.74 32.37 -31.01
CA VAL A 755 -0.80 33.14 -30.18
C VAL A 755 0.58 32.51 -30.25
N GLU A 756 1.60 33.31 -30.58
CA GLU A 756 2.97 32.80 -30.61
C GLU A 756 3.44 32.39 -29.21
N LYS A 757 4.21 31.31 -29.15
CA LYS A 757 4.71 30.76 -27.88
C LYS A 757 5.51 31.76 -27.06
N GLN A 758 6.13 32.77 -27.68
CA GLN A 758 6.94 33.78 -27.01
C GLN A 758 6.12 34.68 -26.07
N PHE A 759 4.82 34.83 -26.33
CA PHE A 759 3.90 35.63 -25.50
C PHE A 759 3.26 34.83 -24.36
N LEU A 760 3.41 33.50 -24.35
CA LEU A 760 2.92 32.63 -23.28
C LEU A 760 4.06 32.44 -22.28
N ILE A 761 3.94 33.03 -21.09
CA ILE A 761 4.98 33.01 -20.06
C ILE A 761 4.84 31.73 -19.23
#